data_AF-A0A6L7X0T8-F1
#
_entry.id   AF-A0A6L7X0T8-F1
#
_cell.length_a   1.000
_cell.length_b   1.000
_cell.length_c   1.000
_cell.angle_alpha   90.00
_cell.angle_beta   90.00
_cell.angle_gamma   90.00
#
_symmetry.space_group_name_H-M   'P 1'
#
loop_
_entity.id
_entity.type
_entity.pdbx_description
1 polymer ?
#
loop_
_entity_poly.entity_id
_entity_poly.type
_entity_poly.pdbx_seq_one_letter_code
_entity_poly.pdbx_strand_id
1 'polypeptide(L)'
;MVGDPLRPEAPTLTAIATATVLAAIVLVQARRLPPSAWLAFAIVNLLAVLPLMSMSIAVLANDGVAQLTTRSSALGWVLAATVPLLAAIAANYAHASETGIDQAFGGMVGVSSAVLLHVTSAGDSPFSPLWALAGFALGLIVIGGLSRLPPRPVQRTPLGTAWRSFPYAAAYLMAIITAVPAAPRHELATSAGAQVLAATIAGCLIVLSFALWRAESISTSVGQWHGFRISLRGLLPVTTTLTLFIIGGLQAASYSAVTIDDLGRFVVTAETLATKLEFPFWGDYWLLPGMPVFLTLAFALLGYTYPAALAPMFVANTLLPWLIYRASIAMGARRAPAFALAVLAVILPPIQIYSLGSAEPDPVFIALLAGAVWAFAHAITSRHPRHSLLALGTLAAVLTATRPEGPLYGGILVLGSLFATRSRWAIAGSTIFGTLLLPLVVYSLVHIGQPWPTPREAFSYDSLMHNSGVIGEFTLPRLSKILLLNDFRFPLIISIIVALFLLGAFRTSRHHWAFAALPCAAIFNIIISLSIVNSGTTELRVTLIEDFVRHRVYPIPIVAALAAVGVTAFIAPVRRSVTLRAILLSIGVASAVYLTAGSLYVLGKPEGFHHTPRVASLLPSDVHVHAPELWLNPFKLPAGDGDFMGYRSTLFDWYRPFDTHSTTTGMAYQTLTGTVAAFGFALILTAAPNRRSPARPRGDPKRRWRRMHRGALRMWSGT
;
A
#
# COMPACT_ATOMS: atom_id res chain seq x y z
N MET A 1 38.58 19.84 6.57
CA MET A 1 37.41 19.16 7.14
C MET A 1 36.83 20.07 8.20
N VAL A 2 35.87 20.91 7.81
CA VAL A 2 35.07 21.71 8.75
C VAL A 2 33.91 20.82 9.15
N GLY A 3 33.76 20.53 10.44
CA GLY A 3 32.67 19.71 10.95
C GLY A 3 31.34 20.42 10.71
N ASP A 4 30.50 19.84 9.87
CA ASP A 4 29.14 20.31 9.68
C ASP A 4 28.39 20.12 11.02
N PRO A 5 27.75 21.16 11.57
CA PRO A 5 26.97 21.02 12.79
C PRO A 5 25.84 20.02 12.53
N LEU A 6 25.73 19.01 13.41
CA LEU A 6 24.72 17.95 13.46
C LEU A 6 23.32 18.48 13.06
N ARG A 7 23.02 18.47 11.76
CA ARG A 7 21.64 18.66 11.30
C ARG A 7 20.92 17.38 11.70
N PRO A 8 19.78 17.47 12.40
CA PRO A 8 18.98 16.28 12.64
C PRO A 8 18.66 15.65 11.28
N GLU A 9 19.10 14.41 11.08
CA GLU A 9 18.91 13.71 9.82
C GLU A 9 17.41 13.69 9.48
N ALA A 10 17.06 13.86 8.21
CA ALA A 10 15.69 13.78 7.69
C ALA A 10 14.83 12.64 8.32
N PRO A 11 15.36 11.42 8.58
CA PRO A 11 14.64 10.38 9.31
C PRO A 11 14.20 10.78 10.73
N THR A 12 14.98 11.56 11.48
CA THR A 12 14.64 12.03 12.83
C THR A 12 13.46 13.00 12.79
N LEU A 13 13.45 13.95 11.85
CA LEU A 13 12.35 14.90 11.66
C LEU A 13 11.07 14.19 11.19
N THR A 14 11.20 13.19 10.33
CA THR A 14 10.06 12.39 9.83
C THR A 14 9.48 11.50 10.93
N ALA A 15 10.32 10.92 11.80
CA ALA A 15 9.89 10.17 12.98
C ALA A 15 9.17 11.08 13.98
N ILE A 16 9.68 12.29 14.23
CA ILE A 16 9.03 13.29 15.11
C ILE A 16 7.69 13.74 14.51
N ALA A 17 7.63 14.01 13.20
CA ALA A 17 6.38 14.39 12.53
C ALA A 17 5.34 13.26 12.61
N THR A 18 5.75 12.00 12.38
CA THR A 18 4.86 10.84 12.52
C THR A 18 4.42 10.65 13.96
N ALA A 19 5.32 10.81 14.95
CA ALA A 19 4.99 10.78 16.38
C ALA A 19 3.92 11.81 16.72
N THR A 20 4.11 13.03 16.21
CA THR A 20 3.23 14.18 16.46
C THR A 20 1.86 13.94 15.83
N VAL A 21 1.80 13.40 14.61
CA VAL A 21 0.56 13.06 13.92
C VAL A 21 -0.14 11.89 14.62
N LEU A 22 0.56 10.83 15.01
CA LEU A 22 -0.01 9.71 15.77
C LEU A 22 -0.52 10.16 17.13
N ALA A 23 0.23 10.98 17.86
CA ALA A 23 -0.18 11.58 19.12
C ALA A 23 -1.39 12.50 18.94
N ALA A 24 -1.43 13.30 17.88
CA ALA A 24 -2.57 14.16 17.54
C ALA A 24 -3.82 13.32 17.19
N ILE A 25 -3.68 12.24 16.43
CA ILE A 25 -4.78 11.30 16.14
C ILE A 25 -5.29 10.71 17.46
N VAL A 26 -4.40 10.23 18.34
CA VAL A 26 -4.76 9.67 19.64
C VAL A 26 -5.46 10.71 20.52
N LEU A 27 -4.98 11.95 20.56
CA LEU A 27 -5.58 13.07 21.31
C LEU A 27 -6.97 13.48 20.76
N VAL A 28 -7.13 13.51 19.44
CA VAL A 28 -8.41 13.81 18.77
C VAL A 28 -9.42 12.68 19.00
N GLN A 29 -8.97 11.41 18.99
CA GLN A 29 -9.81 10.26 19.33
C GLN A 29 -10.21 10.29 20.80
N ALA A 30 -9.28 10.68 21.68
CA ALA A 30 -9.51 10.73 23.11
C ALA A 30 -10.62 11.75 23.45
N ARG A 31 -10.67 12.94 22.83
CA ARG A 31 -11.70 13.98 23.11
C ARG A 31 -13.16 13.50 22.99
N ARG A 32 -13.42 12.37 22.35
CA ARG A 32 -14.77 11.77 22.23
C ARG A 32 -15.09 10.73 23.30
N LEU A 33 -14.16 10.45 24.20
CA LEU A 33 -14.30 9.51 25.31
C LEU A 33 -14.55 10.28 26.62
N PRO A 34 -15.30 9.69 27.58
CA PRO A 34 -15.47 10.29 28.89
C PRO A 34 -14.10 10.51 29.56
N PRO A 35 -13.93 11.57 30.38
CA PRO A 35 -12.62 11.98 30.93
C PRO A 35 -11.87 10.86 31.67
N SER A 36 -12.60 9.95 32.32
CA SER A 36 -12.04 8.79 33.03
C SER A 36 -11.43 7.73 32.11
N ALA A 37 -11.91 7.60 30.87
CA ALA A 37 -11.34 6.71 29.86
C ALA A 37 -10.23 7.38 29.02
N TRP A 38 -10.15 8.71 29.09
CA TRP A 38 -9.20 9.55 28.34
C TRP A 38 -7.76 9.21 28.68
N LEU A 39 -7.46 9.22 29.98
CA LEU A 39 -6.10 8.99 30.49
C LEU A 39 -5.66 7.54 30.24
N ALA A 40 -6.53 6.56 30.51
CA ALA A 40 -6.22 5.15 30.28
C ALA A 40 -6.03 4.83 28.80
N PHE A 41 -6.86 5.40 27.90
CA PHE A 41 -6.73 5.19 26.47
C PHE A 41 -5.48 5.90 25.89
N ALA A 42 -5.22 7.13 26.31
CA ALA A 42 -4.03 7.86 25.90
C ALA A 42 -2.76 7.15 26.39
N ILE A 43 -2.70 6.74 27.66
CA ILE A 43 -1.56 6.01 28.24
C ILE A 43 -1.36 4.66 27.55
N VAL A 44 -2.41 3.86 27.31
CA VAL A 44 -2.27 2.55 26.65
C VAL A 44 -1.78 2.69 25.20
N ASN A 45 -2.26 3.69 24.45
CA ASN A 45 -1.80 3.92 23.09
C ASN A 45 -0.40 4.55 23.04
N LEU A 46 -0.07 5.50 23.93
CA LEU A 46 1.28 6.05 24.05
C LEU A 46 2.28 4.98 24.47
N LEU A 47 1.96 4.13 25.45
CA LEU A 47 2.81 3.02 25.89
C LEU A 47 2.90 1.89 24.85
N ALA A 48 1.91 1.74 23.97
CA ALA A 48 1.97 0.83 22.82
C ALA A 48 2.85 1.37 21.69
N VAL A 49 2.82 2.68 21.46
CA VAL A 49 3.55 3.35 20.38
C VAL A 49 4.99 3.65 20.78
N LEU A 50 5.27 3.99 22.05
CA LEU A 50 6.62 4.34 22.53
C LEU A 50 7.69 3.27 22.23
N PRO A 51 7.49 1.97 22.57
CA PRO A 51 8.50 0.95 22.31
C PRO A 51 8.77 0.74 20.82
N LEU A 52 7.73 0.91 19.99
CA LEU A 52 7.84 0.84 18.53
C LEU A 52 8.61 2.03 17.99
N MET A 53 8.35 3.24 18.48
CA MET A 53 9.11 4.43 18.13
C MET A 53 10.58 4.29 18.57
N SER A 54 10.83 3.83 19.79
CA SER A 54 12.17 3.60 20.30
C SER A 54 12.92 2.53 19.50
N MET A 55 12.24 1.47 19.04
CA MET A 55 12.85 0.42 18.21
C MET A 55 13.12 0.92 16.79
N SER A 56 12.21 1.69 16.18
CA SER A 56 12.47 2.34 14.90
C SER A 56 13.61 3.34 14.99
N ILE A 57 13.66 4.17 16.04
CA ILE A 57 14.76 5.12 16.29
C ILE A 57 16.09 4.37 16.51
N ALA A 58 16.08 3.26 17.26
CA ALA A 58 17.30 2.45 17.49
C ALA A 58 17.81 1.75 16.23
N VAL A 59 16.92 1.29 15.35
CA VAL A 59 17.27 0.71 14.04
C VAL A 59 17.79 1.79 13.08
N LEU A 60 17.24 3.01 13.18
CA LEU A 60 17.69 4.16 12.39
C LEU A 60 19.04 4.73 12.86
N ALA A 61 19.39 4.57 14.13
CA ALA A 61 20.56 5.21 14.74
C ALA A 61 21.86 4.38 14.69
N ASN A 62 21.89 3.19 14.07
CA ASN A 62 23.06 2.32 14.15
C ASN A 62 23.39 1.61 12.83
N ASP A 63 24.40 2.10 12.11
CA ASP A 63 24.91 1.52 10.87
C ASP A 63 25.59 0.14 11.05
N GLY A 64 25.96 -0.23 12.29
CA GLY A 64 26.65 -1.49 12.60
C GLY A 64 25.76 -2.75 12.68
N VAL A 65 24.44 -2.62 12.47
CA VAL A 65 23.45 -3.69 12.73
C VAL A 65 23.64 -4.94 11.85
N ALA A 66 24.36 -4.85 10.73
CA ALA A 66 24.68 -6.00 9.88
C ALA A 66 25.53 -7.10 10.56
N GLN A 67 26.32 -6.75 11.59
CA GLN A 67 27.14 -7.73 12.33
C GLN A 67 26.43 -8.30 13.58
N LEU A 68 25.45 -7.60 14.15
CA LEU A 68 24.65 -8.13 15.28
C LEU A 68 23.71 -9.27 14.88
N THR A 69 23.33 -9.36 13.60
CA THR A 69 22.33 -10.29 13.08
C THR A 69 22.80 -11.74 12.90
N THR A 70 24.10 -12.01 12.92
CA THR A 70 24.60 -13.41 12.98
C THR A 70 24.34 -14.04 14.35
N ARG A 71 24.25 -13.23 15.42
CA ARG A 71 23.88 -13.68 16.77
C ARG A 71 22.36 -13.83 16.97
N SER A 72 21.52 -13.24 16.12
CA SER A 72 20.05 -13.35 16.22
C SER A 72 19.48 -14.69 15.72
N SER A 73 20.25 -15.49 14.98
CA SER A 73 19.87 -16.86 14.63
C SER A 73 19.72 -17.73 15.89
N ALA A 74 20.62 -17.60 16.86
CA ALA A 74 20.51 -18.24 18.18
C ALA A 74 19.29 -17.74 18.97
N LEU A 75 18.89 -16.47 18.79
CA LEU A 75 17.68 -15.89 19.39
C LEU A 75 16.41 -16.54 18.84
N GLY A 76 16.38 -16.82 17.53
CA GLY A 76 15.30 -17.55 16.87
C GLY A 76 15.14 -18.97 17.42
N TRP A 77 16.25 -19.68 17.66
CA TRP A 77 16.24 -21.01 18.28
C TRP A 77 15.83 -20.99 19.75
N VAL A 78 16.28 -20.01 20.53
CA VAL A 78 15.88 -19.86 21.94
C VAL A 78 14.40 -19.51 22.06
N LEU A 79 13.88 -18.59 21.25
CA LEU A 79 12.45 -18.26 21.20
C LEU A 79 11.61 -19.44 20.65
N ALA A 80 12.10 -20.16 19.63
CA ALA A 80 11.42 -21.33 19.08
C ALA A 80 11.45 -22.55 20.01
N ALA A 81 12.42 -22.67 20.93
CA ALA A 81 12.49 -23.75 21.92
C ALA A 81 11.74 -23.43 23.21
N THR A 82 11.71 -22.17 23.64
CA THR A 82 10.98 -21.76 24.86
C THR A 82 9.48 -21.67 24.63
N VAL A 83 9.00 -21.29 23.43
CA VAL A 83 7.57 -21.13 23.15
C VAL A 83 6.79 -22.47 23.16
N PRO A 84 7.28 -23.61 22.63
CA PRO A 84 6.62 -24.92 22.75
C PRO A 84 6.66 -25.47 24.18
N LEU A 85 7.77 -25.29 24.90
CA LEU A 85 7.89 -25.68 26.32
C LEU A 85 6.90 -24.86 27.18
N LEU A 86 6.75 -23.57 26.90
CA LEU A 86 5.83 -22.68 27.59
C LEU A 86 4.37 -22.82 27.12
N ALA A 87 4.13 -23.20 25.87
CA ALA A 87 2.81 -23.58 25.37
C ALA A 87 2.36 -24.93 25.93
N ALA A 88 3.30 -25.87 26.17
CA ALA A 88 3.05 -27.11 26.88
C ALA A 88 2.80 -26.84 28.38
N ILE A 89 3.53 -25.92 29.01
CA ILE A 89 3.26 -25.45 30.39
C ILE A 89 1.91 -24.73 30.45
N ALA A 90 1.58 -23.84 29.51
CA ALA A 90 0.31 -23.12 29.44
C ALA A 90 -0.86 -24.03 29.05
N ALA A 91 -0.65 -25.10 28.27
CA ALA A 91 -1.65 -26.12 27.97
C ALA A 91 -1.91 -27.04 29.17
N ASN A 92 -0.86 -27.40 29.92
CA ASN A 92 -1.00 -28.11 31.20
C ASN A 92 -1.61 -27.22 32.30
N TYR A 93 -1.35 -25.92 32.29
CA TYR A 93 -1.98 -24.92 33.17
C TYR A 93 -3.30 -24.36 32.63
N ALA A 94 -3.74 -24.70 31.41
CA ALA A 94 -5.05 -24.30 30.88
C ALA A 94 -6.21 -25.00 31.60
N HIS A 95 -5.92 -25.97 32.47
CA HIS A 95 -6.84 -26.47 33.49
C HIS A 95 -6.84 -25.65 34.79
N ALA A 96 -5.96 -24.68 34.95
CA ALA A 96 -5.78 -23.86 36.15
C ALA A 96 -5.75 -22.34 35.85
N SER A 97 -6.94 -21.71 35.86
CA SER A 97 -7.22 -20.25 35.97
C SER A 97 -6.64 -19.27 34.91
N GLU A 98 -7.46 -18.33 34.41
CA GLU A 98 -7.05 -17.25 33.48
C GLU A 98 -5.87 -16.41 34.00
N THR A 99 -5.72 -16.30 35.32
CA THR A 99 -4.58 -15.65 35.99
C THR A 99 -3.23 -16.27 35.65
N GLY A 100 -3.16 -17.59 35.42
CA GLY A 100 -1.90 -18.26 35.03
C GLY A 100 -1.49 -17.94 33.59
N ILE A 101 -2.47 -17.76 32.69
CA ILE A 101 -2.23 -17.41 31.29
C ILE A 101 -1.76 -15.96 31.17
N ASP A 102 -2.39 -15.04 31.91
CA ASP A 102 -1.98 -13.63 31.94
C ASP A 102 -0.60 -13.43 32.60
N GLN A 103 -0.27 -14.19 33.66
CA GLN A 103 1.05 -14.17 34.29
C GLN A 103 2.15 -14.76 33.39
N ALA A 104 1.87 -15.87 32.69
CA ALA A 104 2.78 -16.43 31.70
C ALA A 104 3.02 -15.47 30.53
N PHE A 105 1.99 -14.72 30.11
CA PHE A 105 2.09 -13.68 29.07
C PHE A 105 2.88 -12.46 29.54
N GLY A 106 2.64 -11.96 30.76
CA GLY A 106 3.43 -10.89 31.38
C GLY A 106 4.91 -11.26 31.50
N GLY A 107 5.18 -12.52 31.86
CA GLY A 107 6.52 -13.11 31.85
C GLY A 107 7.14 -13.15 30.44
N MET A 108 6.39 -13.59 29.44
CA MET A 108 6.84 -13.64 28.05
C MET A 108 7.16 -12.27 27.47
N VAL A 109 6.32 -11.25 27.69
CA VAL A 109 6.59 -9.88 27.24
C VAL A 109 7.79 -9.30 28.00
N GLY A 110 7.87 -9.51 29.32
CA GLY A 110 9.01 -9.06 30.13
C GLY A 110 10.34 -9.68 29.68
N VAL A 111 10.38 -11.00 29.47
CA VAL A 111 11.57 -11.73 29.02
C VAL A 111 11.92 -11.35 27.57
N SER A 112 10.94 -11.24 26.68
CA SER A 112 11.19 -10.85 25.28
C SER A 112 11.69 -9.40 25.18
N SER A 113 11.14 -8.48 25.98
CA SER A 113 11.60 -7.09 26.05
C SER A 113 12.97 -6.95 26.71
N ALA A 114 13.28 -7.73 27.76
CA ALA A 114 14.59 -7.77 28.38
C ALA A 114 15.67 -8.34 27.46
N VAL A 115 15.33 -9.39 26.69
CA VAL A 115 16.21 -9.97 25.67
C VAL A 115 16.41 -9.01 24.50
N LEU A 116 15.36 -8.33 24.03
CA LEU A 116 15.48 -7.29 23.01
C LEU A 116 16.39 -6.13 23.47
N LEU A 117 16.17 -5.61 24.69
CA LEU A 117 16.98 -4.53 25.28
C LEU A 117 18.44 -4.93 25.49
N HIS A 118 18.69 -6.21 25.82
CA HIS A 118 20.04 -6.76 25.94
C HIS A 118 20.76 -6.83 24.60
N VAL A 119 20.07 -7.30 23.54
CA VAL A 119 20.64 -7.43 22.21
C VAL A 119 20.87 -6.06 21.56
N THR A 120 20.02 -5.07 21.81
CA THR A 120 20.19 -3.72 21.25
C THR A 120 21.22 -2.85 21.97
N SER A 121 21.65 -3.21 23.19
CA SER A 121 22.63 -2.45 23.99
C SER A 121 24.07 -2.99 23.93
N ALA A 122 24.30 -4.15 23.30
CA ALA A 122 25.60 -4.80 23.20
C ALA A 122 26.51 -4.25 22.08
N GLY A 123 26.68 -2.92 22.03
CA GLY A 123 27.80 -2.28 21.35
C GLY A 123 28.95 -2.08 22.34
N ASP A 124 30.02 -2.88 22.20
CA ASP A 124 31.35 -2.85 22.85
C ASP A 124 31.52 -2.56 24.35
N SER A 125 30.48 -2.26 25.13
CA SER A 125 30.60 -2.09 26.58
C SER A 125 30.26 -3.38 27.34
N PRO A 126 31.07 -3.78 28.34
CA PRO A 126 30.77 -4.95 29.16
C PRO A 126 29.49 -4.71 29.96
N PHE A 127 28.56 -5.66 29.81
CA PHE A 127 27.40 -5.96 30.64
C PHE A 127 27.06 -4.90 31.71
N SER A 128 26.13 -3.98 31.39
CA SER A 128 25.53 -3.11 32.40
C SER A 128 24.36 -3.85 33.07
N PRO A 129 24.52 -4.38 34.30
CA PRO A 129 23.45 -5.08 35.02
C PRO A 129 22.19 -4.21 35.22
N LEU A 130 22.30 -2.88 35.11
CA LEU A 130 21.20 -1.93 35.23
C LEU A 130 20.13 -2.11 34.13
N TRP A 131 20.50 -2.40 32.89
CA TRP A 131 19.53 -2.56 31.79
C TRP A 131 18.78 -3.89 31.86
N ALA A 132 19.47 -4.96 32.26
CA ALA A 132 18.84 -6.24 32.56
C ALA A 132 17.87 -6.12 33.75
N LEU A 133 18.29 -5.39 34.79
CA LEU A 133 17.43 -5.09 35.95
C LEU A 133 16.21 -4.26 35.55
N ALA A 134 16.37 -3.28 34.66
CA ALA A 134 15.27 -2.44 34.18
C ALA A 134 14.25 -3.23 33.34
N GLY A 135 14.70 -4.08 32.42
CA GLY A 135 13.82 -4.97 31.64
C GLY A 135 13.10 -6.00 32.53
N PHE A 136 13.81 -6.57 33.50
CA PHE A 136 13.24 -7.49 34.49
C PHE A 136 12.24 -6.80 35.42
N ALA A 137 12.56 -5.60 35.90
CA ALA A 137 11.66 -4.78 36.72
C ALA A 137 10.39 -4.37 35.93
N LEU A 138 10.53 -4.00 34.65
CA LEU A 138 9.39 -3.71 33.79
C LEU A 138 8.49 -4.94 33.61
N GLY A 139 9.10 -6.13 33.40
CA GLY A 139 8.40 -7.41 33.36
C GLY A 139 7.65 -7.72 34.66
N LEU A 140 8.30 -7.55 35.81
CA LEU A 140 7.70 -7.73 37.13
C LEU A 140 6.57 -6.73 37.42
N ILE A 141 6.69 -5.48 36.97
CA ILE A 141 5.63 -4.47 37.10
C ILE A 141 4.41 -4.86 36.26
N VAL A 142 4.61 -5.38 35.06
CA VAL A 142 3.54 -5.88 34.18
C VAL A 142 2.88 -7.12 34.79
N ILE A 143 3.65 -8.10 35.29
CA ILE A 143 3.14 -9.30 35.98
C ILE A 143 2.38 -8.91 37.25
N GLY A 144 2.95 -8.01 38.06
CA GLY A 144 2.34 -7.50 39.29
C GLY A 144 1.02 -6.77 39.01
N GLY A 145 0.97 -5.98 37.94
CA GLY A 145 -0.27 -5.33 37.48
C GLY A 145 -1.34 -6.30 36.99
N LEU A 146 -0.95 -7.41 36.36
CA LEU A 146 -1.86 -8.45 35.87
C LEU A 146 -2.39 -9.35 37.01
N SER A 147 -1.53 -9.67 37.99
CA SER A 147 -1.87 -10.55 39.12
C SER A 147 -2.89 -9.97 40.11
N ARG A 148 -3.12 -8.66 40.11
CA ARG A 148 -4.05 -7.96 41.03
C ARG A 148 -5.48 -7.84 40.48
N LEU A 149 -5.77 -8.37 39.30
CA LEU A 149 -7.10 -8.26 38.70
C LEU A 149 -8.02 -9.42 39.14
N PRO A 150 -9.27 -9.15 39.54
CA PRO A 150 -10.19 -10.20 39.95
C PRO A 150 -10.61 -11.06 38.74
N PRO A 151 -10.63 -12.40 38.88
CA PRO A 151 -11.03 -13.30 37.81
C PRO A 151 -12.51 -13.08 37.45
N ARG A 152 -12.82 -12.94 36.16
CA ARG A 152 -14.21 -12.78 35.69
C ARG A 152 -14.84 -14.12 35.28
N PRO A 153 -16.14 -14.33 35.55
CA PRO A 153 -16.86 -15.49 35.03
C PRO A 153 -17.07 -15.36 33.51
N VAL A 154 -16.57 -16.33 32.74
CA VAL A 154 -16.56 -16.30 31.26
C VAL A 154 -17.73 -17.08 30.67
N GLN A 155 -18.56 -16.42 29.84
CA GLN A 155 -19.37 -17.10 28.83
C GLN A 155 -18.48 -17.57 27.68
N ARG A 156 -18.09 -18.84 27.70
CA ARG A 156 -17.28 -19.49 26.67
C ARG A 156 -18.03 -19.43 25.33
N THR A 157 -17.51 -18.65 24.38
CA THR A 157 -17.84 -18.85 22.96
C THR A 157 -16.57 -19.18 22.20
N PRO A 158 -16.53 -20.28 21.44
CA PRO A 158 -15.32 -20.77 20.76
C PRO A 158 -14.75 -19.78 19.72
N LEU A 159 -15.57 -18.83 19.25
CA LEU A 159 -15.14 -17.71 18.40
C LEU A 159 -14.30 -16.66 19.14
N GLY A 160 -14.48 -16.52 20.45
CA GLY A 160 -13.68 -15.63 21.27
C GLY A 160 -12.25 -16.14 21.42
N THR A 161 -12.08 -17.44 21.63
CA THR A 161 -10.77 -18.10 21.74
C THR A 161 -10.00 -18.08 20.42
N ALA A 162 -10.63 -18.39 19.28
CA ALA A 162 -9.95 -18.36 17.97
C ALA A 162 -9.52 -16.95 17.52
N TRP A 163 -10.30 -15.91 17.88
CA TRP A 163 -9.89 -14.53 17.62
C TRP A 163 -8.81 -14.05 18.61
N ARG A 164 -8.87 -14.55 19.86
CA ARG A 164 -7.82 -14.31 20.86
C ARG A 164 -6.50 -14.94 20.47
N SER A 165 -6.48 -16.15 19.90
CA SER A 165 -5.24 -16.85 19.49
C SER A 165 -4.68 -16.41 18.13
N PHE A 166 -5.40 -15.59 17.37
CA PHE A 166 -5.00 -15.16 16.03
C PHE A 166 -3.69 -14.36 15.97
N PRO A 167 -3.44 -13.35 16.83
CA PRO A 167 -2.15 -12.64 16.87
C PRO A 167 -0.99 -13.58 17.21
N TYR A 168 -1.25 -14.59 18.04
CA TYR A 168 -0.28 -15.59 18.49
C TYR A 168 0.06 -16.60 17.40
N ALA A 169 -0.93 -17.04 16.62
CA ALA A 169 -0.72 -17.90 15.46
C ALA A 169 0.04 -17.17 14.34
N ALA A 170 -0.24 -15.88 14.13
CA ALA A 170 0.52 -15.05 13.19
C ALA A 170 1.97 -14.84 13.66
N ALA A 171 2.19 -14.56 14.95
CA ALA A 171 3.53 -14.46 15.54
C ALA A 171 4.32 -15.78 15.41
N TYR A 172 3.67 -16.92 15.65
CA TYR A 172 4.27 -18.25 15.55
C TYR A 172 4.60 -18.65 14.10
N LEU A 173 3.69 -18.39 13.15
CA LEU A 173 3.95 -18.65 11.73
C LEU A 173 5.09 -17.76 11.22
N MET A 174 5.17 -16.51 11.69
CA MET A 174 6.26 -15.60 11.38
C MET A 174 7.58 -16.09 11.98
N ALA A 175 7.59 -16.51 13.26
CA ALA A 175 8.77 -17.10 13.89
C ALA A 175 9.28 -18.31 13.09
N ILE A 176 8.39 -19.17 12.59
CA ILE A 176 8.74 -20.31 11.73
C ILE A 176 9.30 -19.84 10.38
N ILE A 177 8.68 -18.86 9.72
CA ILE A 177 9.16 -18.31 8.44
C ILE A 177 10.54 -17.65 8.62
N THR A 178 10.80 -17.02 9.77
CA THR A 178 12.08 -16.38 10.09
C THR A 178 13.16 -17.35 10.60
N ALA A 179 12.77 -18.52 11.13
CA ALA A 179 13.67 -19.48 11.75
C ALA A 179 14.24 -20.53 10.78
N VAL A 180 13.83 -20.53 9.51
CA VAL A 180 14.42 -21.43 8.50
C VAL A 180 15.89 -21.01 8.29
N PRO A 181 16.88 -21.84 8.66
CA PRO A 181 18.28 -21.49 8.49
C PRO A 181 18.61 -21.38 7.01
N ALA A 182 19.28 -20.29 6.66
CA ALA A 182 19.59 -19.95 5.28
C ALA A 182 20.91 -20.58 4.85
N ALA A 183 20.91 -21.20 3.67
CA ALA A 183 22.10 -21.18 2.83
C ALA A 183 22.47 -19.71 2.53
N PRO A 184 23.76 -19.38 2.39
CA PRO A 184 24.20 -17.99 2.40
C PRO A 184 23.61 -17.18 1.24
N ARG A 185 22.84 -16.13 1.59
CA ARG A 185 22.71 -14.82 0.91
C ARG A 185 21.65 -14.54 -0.18
N HIS A 186 20.69 -15.40 -0.51
CA HIS A 186 19.88 -15.13 -1.73
C HIS A 186 18.35 -15.14 -1.67
N GLU A 187 17.69 -15.16 -0.50
CA GLU A 187 16.22 -15.18 -0.46
C GLU A 187 15.59 -14.11 0.45
N LEU A 188 14.45 -13.57 0.01
CA LEU A 188 13.62 -12.60 0.74
C LEU A 188 13.29 -13.08 2.16
N ALA A 189 12.98 -14.38 2.30
CA ALA A 189 12.62 -15.03 3.55
C ALA A 189 13.78 -15.15 4.56
N THR A 190 15.03 -15.11 4.08
CA THR A 190 16.22 -15.39 4.87
C THR A 190 17.07 -14.16 5.17
N SER A 191 16.72 -13.02 4.59
CA SER A 191 17.44 -11.78 4.80
C SER A 191 17.12 -11.15 6.17
N ALA A 192 18.13 -10.96 7.01
CA ALA A 192 17.95 -10.50 8.39
C ALA A 192 17.18 -9.16 8.51
N GLY A 193 17.36 -8.24 7.55
CA GLY A 193 16.62 -6.99 7.53
C GLY A 193 15.13 -7.15 7.15
N ALA A 194 14.78 -8.06 6.23
CA ALA A 194 13.37 -8.36 5.96
C ALA A 194 12.73 -9.03 7.17
N GLN A 195 13.48 -9.88 7.87
CA GLN A 195 13.02 -10.53 9.10
C GLN A 195 12.78 -9.51 10.22
N VAL A 196 13.68 -8.53 10.43
CA VAL A 196 13.48 -7.43 11.38
C VAL A 196 12.29 -6.57 11.02
N LEU A 197 12.13 -6.23 9.73
CA LEU A 197 10.99 -5.44 9.26
C LEU A 197 9.68 -6.20 9.44
N ALA A 198 9.65 -7.49 9.09
CA ALA A 198 8.50 -8.34 9.28
C ALA A 198 8.17 -8.56 10.76
N ALA A 199 9.19 -8.71 11.62
CA ALA A 199 9.04 -8.79 13.07
C ALA A 199 8.52 -7.48 13.66
N THR A 200 8.98 -6.34 13.16
CA THR A 200 8.47 -5.01 13.54
C THR A 200 7.00 -4.87 13.16
N ILE A 201 6.63 -5.17 11.91
CA ILE A 201 5.24 -5.16 11.42
C ILE A 201 4.36 -6.10 12.26
N ALA A 202 4.83 -7.33 12.52
CA ALA A 202 4.13 -8.29 13.35
C ALA A 202 3.99 -7.81 14.80
N GLY A 203 5.06 -7.25 15.38
CA GLY A 203 5.06 -6.65 16.72
C GLY A 203 4.05 -5.52 16.84
N CYS A 204 4.00 -4.61 15.86
CA CYS A 204 2.98 -3.57 15.75
C CYS A 204 1.57 -4.17 15.75
N LEU A 205 1.33 -5.20 14.94
CA LEU A 205 0.02 -5.87 14.88
C LEU A 205 -0.34 -6.52 16.22
N ILE A 206 0.61 -7.15 16.91
CA ILE A 206 0.41 -7.81 18.20
C ILE A 206 0.10 -6.78 19.29
N VAL A 207 0.94 -5.74 19.42
CA VAL A 207 0.77 -4.68 20.42
C VAL A 207 -0.56 -3.96 20.21
N LEU A 208 -0.90 -3.62 18.96
CA LEU A 208 -2.18 -2.96 18.67
C LEU A 208 -3.37 -3.87 18.92
N SER A 209 -3.27 -5.16 18.56
CA SER A 209 -4.30 -6.16 18.85
C SER A 209 -4.50 -6.32 20.36
N PHE A 210 -3.42 -6.32 21.14
CA PHE A 210 -3.45 -6.40 22.60
C PHE A 210 -4.02 -5.12 23.24
N ALA A 211 -3.64 -3.94 22.77
CA ALA A 211 -4.20 -2.67 23.22
C ALA A 211 -5.71 -2.61 22.97
N LEU A 212 -6.15 -3.05 21.79
CA LEU A 212 -7.57 -3.12 21.43
C LEU A 212 -8.31 -4.19 22.24
N TRP A 213 -7.66 -5.31 22.55
CA TRP A 213 -8.19 -6.32 23.47
C TRP A 213 -8.33 -5.80 24.89
N ARG A 214 -7.33 -5.08 25.41
CA ARG A 214 -7.35 -4.51 26.76
C ARG A 214 -8.42 -3.43 26.89
N ALA A 215 -8.63 -2.64 25.84
CA ALA A 215 -9.74 -1.70 25.79
C ALA A 215 -11.11 -2.43 25.86
N GLU A 216 -11.22 -3.64 25.30
CA GLU A 216 -12.42 -4.50 25.42
C GLU A 216 -12.61 -5.02 26.86
N SER A 217 -11.54 -5.36 27.56
CA SER A 217 -11.61 -5.95 28.91
C SER A 217 -11.84 -4.92 30.03
N ILE A 218 -11.27 -3.72 29.91
CA ILE A 218 -11.43 -2.62 30.88
C ILE A 218 -12.84 -2.03 30.86
N SER A 219 -13.53 -2.10 29.73
CA SER A 219 -14.93 -1.67 29.61
C SER A 219 -15.88 -2.63 30.34
N THR A 220 -16.00 -2.48 31.66
CA THR A 220 -16.94 -3.22 32.53
C THR A 220 -18.40 -3.05 32.11
N SER A 221 -18.75 -1.92 31.48
CA SER A 221 -20.07 -1.72 30.90
C SER A 221 -20.06 -2.12 29.42
N VAL A 222 -20.93 -3.06 29.04
CA VAL A 222 -21.19 -3.40 27.62
C VAL A 222 -21.53 -2.15 26.80
N GLY A 223 -22.09 -1.12 27.46
CA GLY A 223 -22.40 0.19 26.88
C GLY A 223 -21.17 1.00 26.43
N GLN A 224 -20.11 1.09 27.24
CA GLN A 224 -18.91 1.87 26.88
C GLN A 224 -18.14 1.24 25.72
N TRP A 225 -18.01 -0.08 25.68
CA TRP A 225 -17.35 -0.77 24.56
C TRP A 225 -18.15 -0.67 23.26
N HIS A 226 -19.48 -0.75 23.37
CA HIS A 226 -20.35 -0.52 22.22
C HIS A 226 -20.19 0.92 21.71
N GLY A 227 -20.16 1.90 22.62
CA GLY A 227 -19.85 3.30 22.31
C GLY A 227 -18.49 3.48 21.65
N PHE A 228 -17.43 2.87 22.18
CA PHE A 228 -16.09 2.90 21.60
C PHE A 228 -16.06 2.30 20.19
N ARG A 229 -16.67 1.13 19.98
CA ARG A 229 -16.77 0.52 18.64
C ARG A 229 -17.59 1.37 17.67
N ILE A 230 -18.63 2.05 18.13
CA ILE A 230 -19.39 3.00 17.31
C ILE A 230 -18.50 4.19 16.92
N SER A 231 -17.78 4.78 17.88
CA SER A 231 -16.84 5.87 17.64
C SER A 231 -15.72 5.46 16.67
N LEU A 232 -15.10 4.30 16.90
CA LEU A 232 -14.05 3.75 16.03
C LEU A 232 -14.58 3.49 14.61
N ARG A 233 -15.80 2.97 14.47
CA ARG A 233 -16.44 2.80 13.15
C ARG A 233 -16.71 4.12 12.46
N GLY A 234 -17.08 5.16 13.21
CA GLY A 234 -17.24 6.52 12.70
C GLY A 234 -15.92 7.12 12.22
N LEU A 235 -14.81 6.79 12.88
CA LEU A 235 -13.46 7.28 12.54
C LEU A 235 -12.76 6.44 11.47
N LEU A 236 -13.15 5.17 11.27
CA LEU A 236 -12.49 4.26 10.35
C LEU A 236 -12.31 4.83 8.93
N PRO A 237 -13.30 5.49 8.30
CA PRO A 237 -13.11 6.06 6.97
C PRO A 237 -12.00 7.10 6.94
N VAL A 238 -11.91 7.95 7.97
CA VAL A 238 -10.90 9.01 8.09
C VAL A 238 -9.53 8.40 8.35
N THR A 239 -9.40 7.49 9.32
CA THR A 239 -8.11 6.86 9.64
C THR A 239 -7.59 6.01 8.48
N THR A 240 -8.47 5.27 7.79
CA THR A 240 -8.07 4.50 6.60
C THR A 240 -7.58 5.42 5.49
N THR A 241 -8.29 6.53 5.26
CA THR A 241 -7.93 7.53 4.25
C THR A 241 -6.58 8.16 4.56
N LEU A 242 -6.39 8.63 5.80
CA LEU A 242 -5.13 9.21 6.25
C LEU A 242 -3.97 8.22 6.16
N THR A 243 -4.19 6.97 6.57
CA THR A 243 -3.16 5.91 6.48
C THR A 243 -2.72 5.69 5.03
N LEU A 244 -3.67 5.62 4.09
CA LEU A 244 -3.36 5.43 2.67
C LEU A 244 -2.62 6.64 2.09
N PHE A 245 -3.01 7.87 2.43
CA PHE A 245 -2.27 9.07 2.02
C PHE A 245 -0.86 9.12 2.59
N ILE A 246 -0.68 8.76 3.87
CA ILE A 246 0.67 8.69 4.47
C ILE A 246 1.51 7.65 3.74
N ILE A 247 0.97 6.45 3.47
CA ILE A 247 1.68 5.41 2.70
C ILE A 247 2.08 5.94 1.32
N GLY A 248 1.15 6.54 0.58
CA GLY A 248 1.43 7.09 -0.74
C GLY A 248 2.49 8.20 -0.70
N GLY A 249 2.43 9.10 0.28
CA GLY A 249 3.40 10.18 0.46
C GLY A 249 4.79 9.67 0.87
N LEU A 250 4.87 8.63 1.71
CA LEU A 250 6.13 7.98 2.06
C LEU A 250 6.76 7.28 0.85
N GLN A 251 5.95 6.60 0.03
CA GLN A 251 6.44 6.00 -1.21
C GLN A 251 6.91 7.08 -2.20
N ALA A 252 6.11 8.12 -2.41
CA ALA A 252 6.50 9.28 -3.23
C ALA A 252 7.81 9.92 -2.78
N ALA A 253 8.08 9.94 -1.47
CA ALA A 253 9.29 10.51 -0.90
C ALA A 253 10.51 9.58 -0.95
N SER A 254 10.29 8.27 -1.07
CA SER A 254 11.35 7.26 -0.88
C SER A 254 12.30 7.11 -2.05
N TYR A 255 11.83 7.34 -3.27
CA TYR A 255 12.65 7.21 -4.48
C TYR A 255 12.12 8.18 -5.54
N SER A 256 12.92 9.17 -5.90
CA SER A 256 12.66 10.07 -7.02
C SER A 256 13.85 10.01 -7.97
N ALA A 257 13.61 9.53 -9.18
CA ALA A 257 14.61 9.55 -10.24
C ALA A 257 14.91 11.01 -10.61
N VAL A 258 16.20 11.34 -10.64
CA VAL A 258 16.69 12.60 -11.18
C VAL A 258 16.99 12.36 -12.65
N THR A 259 16.03 12.68 -13.51
CA THR A 259 16.19 12.55 -14.97
C THR A 259 15.55 13.76 -15.66
N ILE A 260 16.16 14.20 -16.76
CA ILE A 260 15.68 15.36 -17.51
C ILE A 260 15.43 15.09 -18.99
N ASP A 261 15.79 13.90 -19.50
CA ASP A 261 15.68 13.60 -20.94
C ASP A 261 14.24 13.70 -21.46
N ASP A 262 13.30 13.09 -20.74
CA ASP A 262 11.87 13.14 -21.07
C ASP A 262 11.15 14.25 -20.31
N LEU A 263 11.52 14.50 -19.05
CA LEU A 263 10.94 15.58 -18.26
C LEU A 263 11.19 16.96 -18.90
N GLY A 264 12.39 17.20 -19.44
CA GLY A 264 12.76 18.45 -20.11
C GLY A 264 11.82 18.78 -21.25
N ARG A 265 11.36 17.77 -22.00
CA ARG A 265 10.38 17.95 -23.08
C ARG A 265 9.06 18.52 -22.57
N PHE A 266 8.55 17.95 -21.47
CA PHE A 266 7.31 18.44 -20.85
C PHE A 266 7.49 19.81 -20.21
N VAL A 267 8.65 20.11 -19.65
CA VAL A 267 8.99 21.42 -19.07
C VAL A 267 8.98 22.51 -20.15
N VAL A 268 9.67 22.30 -21.27
CA VAL A 268 9.67 23.25 -22.42
C VAL A 268 8.26 23.48 -22.95
N THR A 269 7.47 22.40 -23.05
CA THR A 269 6.08 22.51 -23.49
C THR A 269 5.25 23.31 -22.48
N ALA A 270 5.45 23.11 -21.19
CA ALA A 270 4.76 23.86 -20.14
C ALA A 270 5.12 25.36 -20.16
N GLU A 271 6.39 25.71 -20.41
CA GLU A 271 6.83 27.10 -20.58
C GLU A 271 6.21 27.74 -21.82
N THR A 272 6.20 27.02 -22.95
CA THR A 272 5.65 27.52 -24.21
C THR A 272 4.15 27.74 -24.09
N LEU A 273 3.44 26.82 -23.43
CA LEU A 273 2.02 26.98 -23.13
C LEU A 273 1.76 28.20 -22.24
N ALA A 274 2.62 28.43 -21.23
CA ALA A 274 2.48 29.55 -20.32
C ALA A 274 2.76 30.91 -20.99
N THR A 275 3.67 30.96 -21.96
CA THR A 275 4.16 32.23 -22.55
C THR A 275 3.56 32.55 -23.91
N LYS A 276 3.38 31.55 -24.77
CA LYS A 276 2.94 31.71 -26.17
C LYS A 276 1.54 31.18 -26.44
N LEU A 277 0.95 30.41 -25.51
CA LEU A 277 -0.31 29.66 -25.72
C LEU A 277 -0.24 28.71 -26.94
N GLU A 278 0.98 28.27 -27.29
CA GLU A 278 1.25 27.36 -28.41
C GLU A 278 1.66 25.98 -27.90
N PHE A 279 1.35 24.94 -28.66
CA PHE A 279 1.81 23.57 -28.40
C PHE A 279 3.07 23.28 -29.21
N PRO A 280 4.27 23.38 -28.61
CA PRO A 280 5.51 23.11 -29.34
C PRO A 280 5.61 21.63 -29.72
N PHE A 281 6.19 21.41 -30.90
CA PHE A 281 6.68 20.09 -31.30
C PHE A 281 8.10 19.91 -30.73
N TRP A 282 8.40 18.73 -30.22
CA TRP A 282 9.77 18.39 -29.79
C TRP A 282 10.33 17.34 -30.75
N GLY A 283 10.97 17.83 -31.81
CA GLY A 283 11.33 17.01 -32.97
C GLY A 283 10.10 16.41 -33.65
N ASP A 284 10.13 15.10 -33.88
CA ASP A 284 9.03 14.32 -34.47
C ASP A 284 7.98 13.84 -33.45
N TYR A 285 8.22 14.07 -32.16
CA TYR A 285 7.39 13.53 -31.09
C TYR A 285 6.31 14.53 -30.66
N TRP A 286 5.07 14.05 -30.67
CA TRP A 286 3.93 14.81 -30.20
C TRP A 286 3.78 14.64 -28.69
N LEU A 287 3.89 15.74 -27.95
CA LEU A 287 3.75 15.76 -26.50
C LEU A 287 2.31 15.98 -26.12
N LEU A 288 1.78 15.04 -25.35
CA LEU A 288 0.43 15.08 -24.82
C LEU A 288 0.27 16.20 -23.79
N PRO A 289 -0.82 16.98 -23.86
CA PRO A 289 -0.92 18.26 -23.15
C PRO A 289 -1.14 18.12 -21.63
N GLY A 290 -1.54 16.94 -21.16
CA GLY A 290 -1.90 16.70 -19.77
C GLY A 290 -0.75 17.00 -18.80
N MET A 291 0.43 16.42 -19.04
CA MET A 291 1.59 16.65 -18.17
C MET A 291 2.08 18.10 -18.20
N PRO A 292 2.28 18.74 -19.38
CA PRO A 292 2.61 20.16 -19.45
C PRO A 292 1.64 21.08 -18.68
N VAL A 293 0.32 20.84 -18.77
CA VAL A 293 -0.67 21.63 -18.01
C VAL A 293 -0.48 21.48 -16.50
N PHE A 294 -0.19 20.27 -16.01
CA PHE A 294 0.12 20.06 -14.59
C PHE A 294 1.42 20.75 -14.18
N LEU A 295 2.44 20.75 -15.03
CA LEU A 295 3.69 21.46 -14.79
C LEU A 295 3.51 22.97 -14.75
N THR A 296 2.76 23.56 -15.69
CA THR A 296 2.45 24.99 -15.68
C THR A 296 1.79 25.41 -14.37
N LEU A 297 0.83 24.62 -13.89
CA LEU A 297 0.20 24.86 -12.59
C LEU A 297 1.20 24.71 -11.42
N ALA A 298 2.04 23.68 -11.46
CA ALA A 298 3.04 23.46 -10.42
C ALA A 298 4.06 24.61 -10.35
N PHE A 299 4.54 25.10 -11.49
CA PHE A 299 5.45 26.24 -11.56
C PHE A 299 4.80 27.54 -11.11
N ALA A 300 3.53 27.77 -11.44
CA ALA A 300 2.78 28.92 -10.96
C ALA A 300 2.64 28.94 -9.43
N LEU A 301 2.56 27.77 -8.79
CA LEU A 301 2.35 27.66 -7.34
C LEU A 301 3.65 27.55 -6.53
N LEU A 302 4.67 26.85 -7.04
CA LEU A 302 5.87 26.45 -6.31
C LEU A 302 7.15 27.07 -6.87
N GLY A 303 7.04 27.86 -7.94
CA GLY A 303 8.18 28.45 -8.65
C GLY A 303 8.83 27.51 -9.65
N TYR A 304 9.67 28.08 -10.52
CA TYR A 304 10.30 27.36 -11.64
C TYR A 304 11.56 26.60 -11.18
N THR A 305 11.36 25.41 -10.60
CA THR A 305 12.42 24.57 -10.03
C THR A 305 12.19 23.09 -10.37
N TYR A 306 13.25 22.27 -10.33
CA TYR A 306 13.16 20.83 -10.57
C TYR A 306 12.19 20.12 -9.60
N PRO A 307 12.19 20.37 -8.28
CA PRO A 307 11.20 19.78 -7.37
C PRO A 307 9.76 20.17 -7.70
N ALA A 308 9.53 21.42 -8.15
CA ALA A 308 8.21 21.85 -8.59
C ALA A 308 7.74 21.05 -9.83
N ALA A 309 8.65 20.71 -10.74
CA ALA A 309 8.31 19.86 -11.90
C ALA A 309 7.91 18.43 -11.49
N LEU A 310 8.45 17.91 -10.37
CA LEU A 310 8.09 16.59 -9.83
C LEU A 310 6.83 16.62 -8.94
N ALA A 311 6.33 17.80 -8.56
CA ALA A 311 5.18 17.93 -7.67
C ALA A 311 3.91 17.20 -8.14
N PRO A 312 3.52 17.23 -9.44
CA PRO A 312 2.36 16.47 -9.92
C PRO A 312 2.49 14.97 -9.67
N MET A 313 3.69 14.41 -9.86
CA MET A 313 3.98 12.99 -9.63
C MET A 313 3.89 12.65 -8.15
N PHE A 314 4.43 13.52 -7.29
CA PHE A 314 4.35 13.35 -5.83
C PHE A 314 2.90 13.32 -5.34
N VAL A 315 2.06 14.24 -5.83
CA VAL A 315 0.62 14.28 -5.52
C VAL A 315 -0.05 13.01 -6.04
N ALA A 316 0.23 12.59 -7.26
CA ALA A 316 -0.36 11.38 -7.85
C ALA A 316 -0.05 10.12 -7.03
N ASN A 317 1.20 9.91 -6.64
CA ASN A 317 1.62 8.81 -5.77
C ASN A 317 0.95 8.84 -4.40
N THR A 318 0.82 10.04 -3.82
CA THR A 318 0.14 10.23 -2.53
C THR A 318 -1.32 9.79 -2.62
N LEU A 319 -2.02 10.12 -3.71
CA LEU A 319 -3.43 9.80 -3.92
C LEU A 319 -3.68 8.34 -4.33
N LEU A 320 -2.74 7.72 -5.04
CA LEU A 320 -2.90 6.43 -5.70
C LEU A 320 -3.44 5.29 -4.80
N PRO A 321 -2.85 4.98 -3.62
CA PRO A 321 -3.34 3.87 -2.80
C PRO A 321 -4.77 4.12 -2.28
N TRP A 322 -5.12 5.40 -2.02
CA TRP A 322 -6.49 5.76 -1.67
C TRP A 322 -7.45 5.51 -2.84
N LEU A 323 -7.09 5.91 -4.06
CA LEU A 323 -7.92 5.70 -5.25
C LEU A 323 -8.16 4.21 -5.53
N ILE A 324 -7.13 3.37 -5.46
CA ILE A 324 -7.26 1.91 -5.63
C ILE A 324 -8.18 1.32 -4.55
N TYR A 325 -8.02 1.74 -3.30
CA TYR A 325 -8.91 1.31 -2.21
C TYR A 325 -10.37 1.71 -2.49
N ARG A 326 -10.63 2.96 -2.90
CA ARG A 326 -11.97 3.46 -3.19
C ARG A 326 -12.61 2.74 -4.38
N ALA A 327 -11.85 2.50 -5.45
CA ALA A 327 -12.27 1.70 -6.60
C ALA A 327 -12.68 0.28 -6.16
N SER A 328 -11.84 -0.39 -5.38
CA SER A 328 -12.10 -1.74 -4.86
C SER A 328 -13.41 -1.79 -4.05
N ILE A 329 -13.60 -0.84 -3.14
CA ILE A 329 -14.82 -0.76 -2.31
C ILE A 329 -16.07 -0.52 -3.16
N ALA A 330 -15.99 0.37 -4.16
CA ALA A 330 -17.09 0.65 -5.07
C ALA A 330 -17.51 -0.59 -5.88
N MET A 331 -16.57 -1.49 -6.18
CA MET A 331 -16.85 -2.77 -6.85
C MET A 331 -17.31 -3.89 -5.91
N GLY A 332 -17.45 -3.61 -4.61
CA GLY A 332 -17.96 -4.57 -3.62
C GLY A 332 -16.88 -5.40 -2.93
N ALA A 333 -15.60 -5.03 -3.05
CA ALA A 333 -14.56 -5.62 -2.21
C ALA A 333 -14.79 -5.28 -0.73
N ARG A 334 -14.32 -6.15 0.17
CA ARG A 334 -14.26 -5.83 1.60
C ARG A 334 -13.09 -4.90 1.90
N ARG A 335 -13.21 -4.16 3.00
CA ARG A 335 -12.18 -3.19 3.45
C ARG A 335 -10.79 -3.78 3.60
N ALA A 336 -10.66 -4.95 4.23
CA ALA A 336 -9.35 -5.57 4.46
C ALA A 336 -8.61 -5.94 3.16
N PRO A 337 -9.19 -6.73 2.22
CA PRO A 337 -8.51 -7.02 0.95
C PRO A 337 -8.33 -5.79 0.07
N ALA A 338 -9.28 -4.86 0.06
CA ALA A 338 -9.14 -3.59 -0.66
C ALA A 338 -7.94 -2.77 -0.15
N PHE A 339 -7.76 -2.69 1.16
CA PHE A 339 -6.64 -1.96 1.77
C PHE A 339 -5.32 -2.68 1.50
N ALA A 340 -5.26 -4.00 1.74
CA ALA A 340 -4.04 -4.77 1.55
C ALA A 340 -3.51 -4.70 0.12
N LEU A 341 -4.38 -4.84 -0.89
CA LEU A 341 -3.97 -4.77 -2.30
C LEU A 341 -3.70 -3.36 -2.79
N ALA A 342 -4.35 -2.34 -2.21
CA ALA A 342 -4.00 -0.95 -2.48
C ALA A 342 -2.59 -0.60 -1.96
N VAL A 343 -2.23 -1.08 -0.76
CA VAL A 343 -0.87 -0.94 -0.22
C VAL A 343 0.11 -1.73 -1.07
N LEU A 344 -0.17 -3.01 -1.35
CA LEU A 344 0.73 -3.86 -2.13
C LEU A 344 1.03 -3.24 -3.51
N ALA A 345 0.02 -2.70 -4.20
CA ALA A 345 0.18 -2.11 -5.52
C ALA A 345 1.21 -0.97 -5.59
N VAL A 346 1.38 -0.21 -4.50
CA VAL A 346 2.30 0.95 -4.47
C VAL A 346 3.66 0.66 -3.83
N ILE A 347 3.81 -0.48 -3.15
CA ILE A 347 5.10 -0.89 -2.54
C ILE A 347 5.82 -1.95 -3.38
N LEU A 348 5.24 -2.42 -4.49
CA LEU A 348 5.90 -3.42 -5.33
C LEU A 348 7.15 -2.79 -5.97
N PRO A 349 8.35 -3.36 -5.74
CA PRO A 349 9.60 -2.67 -6.04
C PRO A 349 9.78 -2.20 -7.49
N PRO A 350 9.51 -3.03 -8.53
CA PRO A 350 9.64 -2.58 -9.92
C PRO A 350 8.69 -1.43 -10.26
N ILE A 351 7.47 -1.46 -9.72
CA ILE A 351 6.45 -0.43 -9.98
C ILE A 351 6.85 0.86 -9.28
N GLN A 352 7.30 0.74 -8.04
CA GLN A 352 7.69 1.89 -7.26
C GLN A 352 8.92 2.59 -7.84
N ILE A 353 9.95 1.87 -8.28
CA ILE A 353 11.17 2.50 -8.81
C ILE A 353 11.03 2.91 -10.27
N TYR A 354 10.55 2.02 -11.15
CA TYR A 354 10.55 2.30 -12.58
C TYR A 354 9.37 3.16 -13.05
N SER A 355 8.27 3.23 -12.29
CA SER A 355 7.07 3.95 -12.72
C SER A 355 6.59 5.00 -11.74
N LEU A 356 6.47 4.69 -10.44
CA LEU A 356 5.98 5.67 -9.47
C LEU A 356 7.08 6.69 -9.10
N GLY A 357 8.34 6.26 -9.07
CA GLY A 357 9.50 7.09 -8.79
C GLY A 357 10.12 7.74 -10.03
N SER A 358 9.58 7.50 -11.23
CA SER A 358 10.12 8.11 -12.46
C SER A 358 9.76 9.60 -12.55
N ALA A 359 10.60 10.38 -13.23
CA ALA A 359 10.36 11.79 -13.54
C ALA A 359 9.42 11.98 -14.76
N GLU A 360 8.57 11.00 -15.01
CA GLU A 360 7.72 10.87 -16.19
C GLU A 360 6.23 10.98 -15.84
N PRO A 361 5.31 11.06 -16.82
CA PRO A 361 3.87 11.14 -16.53
C PRO A 361 3.25 9.85 -15.98
N ASP A 362 4.02 8.77 -15.75
CA ASP A 362 3.50 7.47 -15.26
C ASP A 362 2.74 7.55 -13.94
N PRO A 363 3.27 8.19 -12.88
CA PRO A 363 2.57 8.28 -11.60
C PRO A 363 1.21 8.95 -11.77
N VAL A 364 1.19 10.04 -12.54
CA VAL A 364 0.00 10.84 -12.85
C VAL A 364 -1.00 10.01 -13.63
N PHE A 365 -0.55 9.31 -14.67
CA PHE A 365 -1.41 8.46 -15.50
C PHE A 365 -2.04 7.31 -14.70
N ILE A 366 -1.25 6.60 -13.90
CA ILE A 366 -1.72 5.48 -13.06
C ILE A 366 -2.74 5.98 -12.02
N ALA A 367 -2.51 7.13 -11.40
CA ALA A 367 -3.46 7.75 -10.47
C ALA A 367 -4.75 8.19 -11.16
N LEU A 368 -4.67 8.83 -12.33
CA LEU A 368 -5.84 9.19 -13.13
C LEU A 368 -6.66 7.96 -13.53
N LEU A 369 -6.00 6.86 -13.91
CA LEU A 369 -6.66 5.60 -14.23
C LEU A 369 -7.36 5.02 -13.00
N ALA A 370 -6.70 4.99 -11.84
CA ALA A 370 -7.31 4.57 -10.59
C ALA A 370 -8.55 5.40 -10.23
N GLY A 371 -8.49 6.73 -10.46
CA GLY A 371 -9.60 7.65 -10.30
C GLY A 371 -10.74 7.38 -11.27
N ALA A 372 -10.45 7.17 -12.55
CA ALA A 372 -11.43 6.84 -13.58
C ALA A 372 -12.13 5.51 -13.27
N VAL A 373 -11.38 4.48 -12.85
CA VAL A 373 -11.95 3.19 -12.41
C VAL A 373 -12.87 3.37 -11.20
N TRP A 374 -12.47 4.20 -10.22
CA TRP A 374 -13.33 4.51 -9.08
C TRP A 374 -14.62 5.22 -9.50
N ALA A 375 -14.52 6.27 -10.33
CA ALA A 375 -15.66 7.03 -10.83
C ALA A 375 -16.61 6.14 -11.64
N PHE A 376 -16.07 5.27 -12.49
CA PHE A 376 -16.81 4.27 -13.25
C PHE A 376 -17.56 3.28 -12.34
N ALA A 377 -16.85 2.67 -11.38
CA ALA A 377 -17.46 1.71 -10.46
C ALA A 377 -18.56 2.37 -9.61
N HIS A 378 -18.35 3.61 -9.16
CA HIS A 378 -19.34 4.35 -8.40
C HIS A 378 -20.53 4.77 -9.27
N ALA A 379 -20.31 5.15 -10.53
CA ALA A 379 -21.38 5.47 -11.48
C ALA A 379 -22.30 4.27 -11.76
N ILE A 380 -21.73 3.07 -11.86
CA ILE A 380 -22.52 1.84 -12.10
C ILE A 380 -23.32 1.41 -10.88
N THR A 381 -22.77 1.61 -9.68
CA THR A 381 -23.36 1.05 -8.44
C THR A 381 -24.22 2.05 -7.65
N SER A 382 -24.07 3.35 -7.90
CA SER A 382 -24.81 4.40 -7.20
C SER A 382 -26.21 4.60 -7.75
N ARG A 383 -27.17 4.90 -6.86
CA ARG A 383 -28.52 5.34 -7.24
C ARG A 383 -28.54 6.73 -7.90
N HIS A 384 -27.54 7.56 -7.60
CA HIS A 384 -27.42 8.93 -8.10
C HIS A 384 -26.04 9.10 -8.76
N PRO A 385 -25.86 8.66 -10.02
CA PRO A 385 -24.55 8.58 -10.66
C PRO A 385 -24.08 9.90 -11.27
N ARG A 386 -24.86 11.00 -11.18
CA ARG A 386 -24.58 12.29 -11.83
C ARG A 386 -23.13 12.74 -11.65
N HIS A 387 -22.69 12.94 -10.41
CA HIS A 387 -21.35 13.46 -10.14
C HIS A 387 -20.26 12.49 -10.59
N SER A 388 -20.48 11.19 -10.44
CA SER A 388 -19.53 10.15 -10.86
C SER A 388 -19.38 10.07 -12.37
N LEU A 389 -20.45 10.29 -13.14
CA LEU A 389 -20.41 10.28 -14.61
C LEU A 389 -19.71 11.53 -15.17
N LEU A 390 -19.96 12.71 -14.57
CA LEU A 390 -19.24 13.94 -14.93
C LEU A 390 -17.75 13.84 -14.56
N ALA A 391 -17.46 13.31 -13.37
CA ALA A 391 -16.08 13.04 -12.94
C ALA A 391 -15.40 12.02 -13.85
N LEU A 392 -16.10 10.95 -14.26
CA LEU A 392 -15.57 9.96 -15.20
C LEU A 392 -15.22 10.60 -16.55
N GLY A 393 -16.10 11.42 -17.12
CA GLY A 393 -15.82 12.11 -18.39
C GLY A 393 -14.59 13.02 -18.30
N THR A 394 -14.47 13.76 -17.20
CA THR A 394 -13.32 14.65 -16.94
C THR A 394 -12.03 13.86 -16.75
N LEU A 395 -12.04 12.85 -15.86
CA LEU A 395 -10.87 12.01 -15.58
C LEU A 395 -10.44 11.23 -16.81
N ALA A 396 -11.38 10.71 -17.60
CA ALA A 396 -11.08 10.05 -18.86
C ALA A 396 -10.43 11.01 -19.86
N ALA A 397 -10.90 12.26 -19.97
CA ALA A 397 -10.29 13.22 -20.89
C ALA A 397 -8.85 13.56 -20.46
N VAL A 398 -8.63 13.82 -19.18
CA VAL A 398 -7.31 14.13 -18.64
C VAL A 398 -6.38 12.92 -18.76
N LEU A 399 -6.87 11.70 -18.50
CA LEU A 399 -6.14 10.45 -18.70
C LEU A 399 -5.69 10.30 -20.16
N THR A 400 -6.62 10.47 -21.08
CA THR A 400 -6.40 10.46 -22.54
C THR A 400 -5.38 11.52 -22.93
N ALA A 401 -5.47 12.72 -22.37
CA ALA A 401 -4.53 13.80 -22.60
C ALA A 401 -3.15 13.63 -21.94
N THR A 402 -2.91 12.60 -21.12
CA THR A 402 -1.64 12.43 -20.37
C THR A 402 -0.69 11.41 -21.01
N ARG A 403 -1.22 10.30 -21.53
CA ARG A 403 -0.44 9.23 -22.18
C ARG A 403 -1.21 8.63 -23.38
N PRO A 404 -0.51 8.06 -24.39
CA PRO A 404 -1.13 7.53 -25.60
C PRO A 404 -2.04 6.32 -25.36
N GLU A 405 -1.89 5.62 -24.23
CA GLU A 405 -2.76 4.53 -23.79
C GLU A 405 -4.08 5.03 -23.17
N GLY A 406 -4.13 6.31 -22.77
CA GLY A 406 -5.30 6.92 -22.16
C GLY A 406 -6.61 6.85 -22.96
N PRO A 407 -6.63 7.09 -24.29
CA PRO A 407 -7.82 6.91 -25.12
C PRO A 407 -8.46 5.51 -25.00
N LEU A 408 -7.64 4.45 -24.90
CA LEU A 408 -8.14 3.09 -24.74
C LEU A 408 -8.91 2.94 -23.42
N TYR A 409 -8.28 3.33 -22.31
CA TYR A 409 -8.89 3.25 -20.99
C TYR A 409 -10.10 4.19 -20.86
N GLY A 410 -9.91 5.47 -21.17
CA GLY A 410 -10.94 6.49 -21.08
C GLY A 410 -12.14 6.17 -21.96
N GLY A 411 -11.90 5.80 -23.22
CA GLY A 411 -12.94 5.43 -24.17
C GLY A 411 -13.75 4.22 -23.72
N ILE A 412 -13.08 3.12 -23.34
CA ILE A 412 -13.77 1.90 -22.89
C ILE A 412 -14.61 2.15 -21.63
N LEU A 413 -14.10 2.92 -20.66
CA LEU A 413 -14.84 3.23 -19.44
C LEU A 413 -16.02 4.17 -19.69
N VAL A 414 -15.84 5.22 -20.49
CA VAL A 414 -16.91 6.17 -20.86
C VAL A 414 -18.00 5.46 -21.65
N LEU A 415 -17.65 4.71 -22.71
CA LEU A 415 -18.60 3.92 -23.50
C LEU A 415 -19.30 2.87 -22.64
N GLY A 416 -18.54 2.12 -21.83
CA GLY A 416 -19.09 1.16 -20.89
C GLY A 416 -20.14 1.80 -19.97
N SER A 417 -19.87 2.99 -19.45
CA SER A 417 -20.79 3.72 -18.56
C SER A 417 -22.04 4.23 -19.30
N LEU A 418 -21.87 4.67 -20.55
CA LEU A 418 -22.94 5.16 -21.41
C LEU A 418 -23.95 4.03 -21.71
N PHE A 419 -23.46 2.88 -22.14
CA PHE A 419 -24.30 1.72 -22.43
C PHE A 419 -24.92 1.10 -21.17
N ALA A 420 -24.19 1.11 -20.05
CA ALA A 420 -24.65 0.58 -18.77
C ALA A 420 -25.82 1.38 -18.18
N THR A 421 -25.67 2.70 -18.13
CA THR A 421 -26.58 3.55 -17.36
C THR A 421 -27.65 4.20 -18.24
N ARG A 422 -27.39 4.38 -19.55
CA ARG A 422 -28.26 5.06 -20.52
C ARG A 422 -28.83 6.39 -20.00
N SER A 423 -28.08 7.07 -19.14
CA SER A 423 -28.52 8.28 -18.46
C SER A 423 -28.14 9.51 -19.26
N ARG A 424 -28.96 10.57 -19.22
CA ARG A 424 -28.57 11.90 -19.71
C ARG A 424 -27.26 12.40 -19.10
N TRP A 425 -26.95 11.97 -17.88
CA TRP A 425 -25.68 12.31 -17.23
C TRP A 425 -24.49 11.54 -17.79
N ALA A 426 -24.70 10.35 -18.35
CA ALA A 426 -23.66 9.62 -19.05
C ALA A 426 -23.39 10.27 -20.41
N ILE A 427 -24.44 10.72 -21.11
CA ILE A 427 -24.28 11.57 -22.30
C ILE A 427 -23.48 12.83 -21.95
N ALA A 428 -23.87 13.55 -20.89
CA ALA A 428 -23.14 14.75 -20.45
C ALA A 428 -21.67 14.44 -20.09
N GLY A 429 -21.40 13.32 -19.42
CA GLY A 429 -20.03 12.85 -19.14
C GLY A 429 -19.25 12.56 -20.42
N SER A 430 -19.85 11.86 -21.38
CA SER A 430 -19.25 11.62 -22.71
C SER A 430 -19.05 12.91 -23.50
N THR A 431 -19.95 13.88 -23.39
CA THR A 431 -19.80 15.20 -24.00
C THR A 431 -18.62 15.93 -23.39
N ILE A 432 -18.48 15.96 -22.06
CA ILE A 432 -17.30 16.54 -21.40
C ILE A 432 -16.02 15.86 -21.89
N PHE A 433 -16.02 14.53 -21.98
CA PHE A 433 -14.89 13.76 -22.51
C PHE A 433 -14.53 14.22 -23.93
N GLY A 434 -15.50 14.26 -24.83
CA GLY A 434 -15.29 14.68 -26.21
C GLY A 434 -14.88 16.15 -26.35
N THR A 435 -15.54 17.06 -25.64
CA THR A 435 -15.27 18.51 -25.70
C THR A 435 -13.87 18.86 -25.21
N LEU A 436 -13.38 18.20 -24.15
CA LEU A 436 -12.02 18.43 -23.65
C LEU A 436 -10.94 17.89 -24.59
N LEU A 437 -11.24 16.84 -25.36
CA LEU A 437 -10.31 16.25 -26.33
C LEU A 437 -10.42 16.83 -27.74
N LEU A 438 -11.54 17.49 -28.07
CA LEU A 438 -11.77 18.04 -29.40
C LEU A 438 -10.65 19.00 -29.83
N PRO A 439 -10.17 19.95 -29.00
CA PRO A 439 -9.04 20.81 -29.38
C PRO A 439 -7.80 20.01 -29.74
N LEU A 440 -7.53 18.93 -29.01
CA LEU A 440 -6.37 18.07 -29.23
C LEU A 440 -6.47 17.30 -30.55
N VAL A 441 -7.65 16.77 -30.85
CA VAL A 441 -7.93 16.06 -32.12
C VAL A 441 -7.88 17.02 -33.31
N VAL A 442 -8.50 18.20 -33.19
CA VAL A 442 -8.48 19.23 -34.24
C VAL A 442 -7.05 19.71 -34.49
N TYR A 443 -6.30 20.00 -33.43
CA TYR A 443 -4.90 20.40 -33.53
C TYR A 443 -4.07 19.33 -34.24
N SER A 444 -4.19 18.06 -33.83
CA SER A 444 -3.51 16.93 -34.48
C SER A 444 -3.87 16.83 -35.97
N LEU A 445 -5.16 16.95 -36.33
CA LEU A 445 -5.59 16.90 -37.72
C LEU A 445 -5.03 18.05 -38.55
N VAL A 446 -5.08 19.28 -38.04
CA VAL A 446 -4.66 20.47 -38.80
C VAL A 446 -3.14 20.53 -38.94
N HIS A 447 -2.37 20.16 -37.90
CA HIS A 447 -0.92 20.38 -37.87
C HIS A 447 -0.11 19.13 -38.20
N ILE A 448 -0.65 17.92 -37.97
CA ILE A 448 0.03 16.64 -38.22
C ILE A 448 -0.57 15.92 -39.44
N GLY A 449 -1.79 16.29 -39.85
CA GLY A 449 -2.50 15.61 -40.93
C GLY A 449 -3.06 14.23 -40.56
N GLN A 450 -3.03 13.87 -39.27
CA GLN A 450 -3.57 12.61 -38.76
C GLN A 450 -4.41 12.84 -37.49
N PRO A 451 -5.53 12.10 -37.31
CA PRO A 451 -6.32 12.21 -36.10
C PRO A 451 -5.57 11.58 -34.93
N TRP A 452 -5.46 12.27 -33.81
CA TRP A 452 -4.99 11.63 -32.59
C TRP A 452 -6.12 10.81 -31.93
N PRO A 453 -5.84 9.63 -31.33
CA PRO A 453 -4.58 8.89 -31.30
C PRO A 453 -4.39 8.04 -32.57
N THR A 454 -3.42 8.41 -33.42
CA THR A 454 -2.90 7.51 -34.46
C THR A 454 -1.43 7.25 -34.13
N PRO A 455 -1.05 6.02 -33.77
CA PRO A 455 0.36 5.68 -33.62
C PRO A 455 1.04 5.81 -34.99
N ARG A 456 2.22 6.44 -35.02
CA ARG A 456 3.07 6.45 -36.23
C ARG A 456 3.62 5.05 -36.53
N GLU A 457 3.71 4.20 -35.51
CA GLU A 457 4.25 2.85 -35.60
C GLU A 457 3.17 1.85 -36.01
N ALA A 458 3.56 0.88 -36.85
CA ALA A 458 2.67 -0.17 -37.31
C ALA A 458 2.38 -1.16 -36.18
N PHE A 459 1.17 -1.73 -36.18
CA PHE A 459 0.84 -2.89 -35.36
C PHE A 459 1.14 -4.17 -36.13
N SER A 460 1.83 -5.12 -35.50
CA SER A 460 2.16 -6.41 -36.08
C SER A 460 1.84 -7.57 -35.13
N TYR A 461 1.23 -8.62 -35.68
CA TYR A 461 1.04 -9.88 -34.97
C TYR A 461 2.38 -10.57 -34.67
N ASP A 462 3.37 -10.45 -35.56
CA ASP A 462 4.70 -11.03 -35.36
C ASP A 462 5.40 -10.38 -34.17
N SER A 463 5.27 -9.05 -34.01
CA SER A 463 5.77 -8.32 -32.84
C SER A 463 5.08 -8.77 -31.57
N LEU A 464 3.75 -8.97 -31.58
CA LEU A 464 3.02 -9.51 -30.43
C LEU A 464 3.59 -10.86 -29.99
N MET A 465 3.78 -11.79 -30.94
CA MET A 465 4.29 -13.12 -30.63
C MET A 465 5.73 -13.09 -30.13
N HIS A 466 6.61 -12.35 -30.81
CA HIS A 466 8.00 -12.21 -30.41
C HIS A 466 8.13 -11.57 -29.02
N ASN A 467 7.46 -10.44 -28.79
CA ASN A 467 7.48 -9.74 -27.50
C ASN A 467 6.91 -10.57 -26.35
N SER A 468 5.91 -11.42 -26.63
CA SER A 468 5.39 -12.37 -25.64
C SER A 468 6.44 -13.44 -25.25
N GLY A 469 7.24 -13.90 -26.21
CA GLY A 469 8.38 -14.80 -25.96
C GLY A 469 9.44 -14.14 -25.09
N VAL A 470 9.80 -12.89 -25.40
CA VAL A 470 10.77 -12.09 -24.61
C VAL A 470 10.32 -11.90 -23.16
N ILE A 471 9.01 -11.74 -22.92
CA ILE A 471 8.47 -11.68 -21.55
C ILE A 471 8.76 -12.97 -20.79
N GLY A 472 8.43 -14.11 -21.39
CA GLY A 472 8.58 -15.43 -20.77
C GLY A 472 10.04 -15.78 -20.51
N GLU A 473 10.91 -15.52 -21.49
CA GLU A 473 12.30 -15.95 -21.48
C GLU A 473 13.21 -15.03 -20.64
N PHE A 474 12.99 -13.72 -20.67
CA PHE A 474 13.91 -12.75 -20.05
C PHE A 474 13.27 -11.93 -18.94
N THR A 475 12.06 -11.42 -19.18
CA THR A 475 11.46 -10.43 -18.27
C THR A 475 10.96 -11.05 -16.98
N LEU A 476 10.18 -12.13 -17.05
CA LEU A 476 9.67 -12.81 -15.86
C LEU A 476 10.81 -13.39 -14.99
N PRO A 477 11.85 -14.05 -15.55
CA PRO A 477 13.00 -14.48 -14.76
C PRO A 477 13.81 -13.33 -14.16
N ARG A 478 13.84 -12.15 -14.79
CA ARG A 478 14.52 -10.98 -14.21
C ARG A 478 13.68 -10.33 -13.10
N LEU A 479 12.35 -10.25 -13.27
CA LEU A 479 11.43 -9.79 -12.21
C LEU A 479 11.44 -10.72 -11.01
N SER A 480 11.50 -12.04 -11.21
CA SER A 480 11.62 -13.01 -10.11
C SER A 480 12.92 -12.81 -9.33
N LYS A 481 14.03 -12.48 -10.02
CA LYS A 481 15.31 -12.11 -9.41
C LYS A 481 15.24 -10.83 -8.60
N ILE A 482 14.65 -9.78 -9.16
CA ILE A 482 14.46 -8.49 -8.48
C ILE A 482 13.63 -8.68 -7.20
N LEU A 483 12.58 -9.48 -7.25
CA LEU A 483 11.70 -9.74 -6.11
C LEU A 483 12.27 -10.78 -5.13
N LEU A 484 13.46 -11.33 -5.42
CA LEU A 484 14.09 -12.41 -4.65
C LEU A 484 13.18 -13.65 -4.49
N LEU A 485 12.43 -13.97 -5.56
CA LEU A 485 11.51 -15.10 -5.69
C LEU A 485 11.94 -16.01 -6.86
N ASN A 486 13.21 -16.40 -6.91
CA ASN A 486 13.84 -17.10 -8.04
C ASN A 486 13.41 -18.55 -8.28
N ASP A 487 12.34 -19.00 -7.64
CA ASP A 487 11.88 -20.37 -7.66
C ASP A 487 10.39 -20.45 -8.02
N PHE A 488 9.77 -21.60 -7.74
CA PHE A 488 8.35 -21.84 -8.02
C PHE A 488 7.41 -20.87 -7.29
N ARG A 489 7.87 -20.11 -6.28
CA ARG A 489 7.04 -19.16 -5.53
C ARG A 489 6.57 -18.00 -6.41
N PHE A 490 7.44 -17.46 -7.28
CA PHE A 490 7.06 -16.35 -8.17
C PHE A 490 5.91 -16.71 -9.13
N PRO A 491 6.02 -17.76 -9.98
CA PRO A 491 4.92 -18.13 -10.86
C PRO A 491 3.66 -18.54 -10.10
N LEU A 492 3.79 -19.13 -8.90
CA LEU A 492 2.65 -19.42 -8.02
C LEU A 492 1.95 -18.14 -7.56
N ILE A 493 2.69 -17.15 -7.06
CA ILE A 493 2.13 -15.86 -6.61
C ILE A 493 1.45 -15.13 -7.76
N ILE A 494 2.10 -15.04 -8.93
CA ILE A 494 1.52 -14.42 -10.12
C ILE A 494 0.25 -15.16 -10.55
N SER A 495 0.26 -16.50 -10.57
CA SER A 495 -0.92 -17.30 -10.90
C SER A 495 -2.08 -17.07 -9.93
N ILE A 496 -1.79 -16.95 -8.63
CA ILE A 496 -2.79 -16.62 -7.62
C ILE A 496 -3.37 -15.22 -7.86
N ILE A 497 -2.54 -14.22 -8.15
CA ILE A 497 -2.99 -12.85 -8.46
C ILE A 497 -3.89 -12.85 -9.70
N VAL A 498 -3.49 -13.54 -10.77
CA VAL A 498 -4.28 -13.68 -12.01
C VAL A 498 -5.60 -14.40 -11.72
N ALA A 499 -5.59 -15.50 -10.97
CA ALA A 499 -6.81 -16.23 -10.61
C ALA A 499 -7.77 -15.36 -9.78
N LEU A 500 -7.25 -14.58 -8.83
CA LEU A 500 -8.04 -13.64 -8.03
C LEU A 500 -8.58 -12.49 -8.88
N PHE A 501 -7.78 -11.96 -9.81
CA PHE A 501 -8.21 -10.96 -10.78
C PHE A 501 -9.37 -11.49 -11.65
N LEU A 502 -9.23 -12.68 -12.24
CA LEU A 502 -10.26 -13.31 -13.06
C LEU A 502 -11.53 -13.61 -12.25
N LEU A 503 -11.39 -14.13 -11.03
CA LEU A 503 -12.52 -14.36 -10.12
C LEU A 503 -13.24 -13.05 -9.77
N GLY A 504 -12.48 -11.98 -9.53
CA GLY A 504 -12.99 -10.64 -9.30
C GLY A 504 -13.78 -10.12 -10.50
N ALA A 505 -13.16 -10.15 -11.68
CA ALA A 505 -13.77 -9.76 -12.96
C ALA A 505 -15.06 -10.52 -13.24
N PHE A 506 -15.04 -11.86 -13.11
CA PHE A 506 -16.23 -12.68 -13.27
C PHE A 506 -17.32 -12.30 -12.28
N ARG A 507 -16.96 -12.09 -11.00
CA ARG A 507 -17.91 -11.76 -9.94
C ARG A 507 -18.57 -10.40 -10.18
N THR A 508 -17.81 -9.38 -10.54
CA THR A 508 -18.32 -8.02 -10.82
C THR A 508 -19.16 -8.01 -12.08
N SER A 509 -18.70 -8.64 -13.17
CA SER A 509 -19.44 -8.69 -14.44
C SER A 509 -20.75 -9.47 -14.33
N ARG A 510 -20.79 -10.53 -13.51
CA ARG A 510 -22.05 -11.24 -13.20
C ARG A 510 -23.03 -10.38 -12.41
N HIS A 511 -22.54 -9.44 -11.61
CA HIS A 511 -23.41 -8.50 -10.89
C HIS A 511 -23.89 -7.36 -11.80
N HIS A 512 -23.01 -6.85 -12.65
CA HIS A 512 -23.33 -5.84 -13.64
C HIS A 512 -22.38 -5.98 -14.85
N TRP A 513 -22.92 -6.29 -16.03
CA TRP A 513 -22.15 -6.66 -17.23
C TRP A 513 -21.10 -5.61 -17.62
N ALA A 514 -21.40 -4.33 -17.39
CA ALA A 514 -20.50 -3.22 -17.71
C ALA A 514 -19.13 -3.30 -17.02
N PHE A 515 -19.01 -4.00 -15.89
CA PHE A 515 -17.70 -4.24 -15.27
C PHE A 515 -16.75 -5.06 -16.13
N ALA A 516 -17.23 -5.72 -17.20
CA ALA A 516 -16.37 -6.35 -18.21
C ALA A 516 -15.47 -5.34 -18.94
N ALA A 517 -15.83 -4.05 -18.95
CA ALA A 517 -14.99 -2.98 -19.51
C ALA A 517 -13.59 -2.94 -18.87
N LEU A 518 -13.48 -3.24 -17.56
CA LEU A 518 -12.23 -3.19 -16.81
C LEU A 518 -11.20 -4.25 -17.27
N PRO A 519 -11.49 -5.56 -17.23
CA PRO A 519 -10.56 -6.56 -17.73
C PRO A 519 -10.29 -6.40 -19.23
N CYS A 520 -11.28 -5.97 -20.03
CA CYS A 520 -11.06 -5.69 -21.45
C CYS A 520 -10.03 -4.58 -21.67
N ALA A 521 -10.14 -3.45 -20.95
CA ALA A 521 -9.17 -2.36 -21.06
C ALA A 521 -7.76 -2.79 -20.64
N ALA A 522 -7.64 -3.58 -19.55
CA ALA A 522 -6.36 -4.13 -19.11
C ALA A 522 -5.74 -5.07 -20.15
N ILE A 523 -6.52 -5.99 -20.71
CA ILE A 523 -6.06 -6.97 -21.71
C ILE A 523 -5.69 -6.28 -23.02
N PHE A 524 -6.54 -5.38 -23.52
CA PHE A 524 -6.25 -4.65 -24.75
C PHE A 524 -5.00 -3.79 -24.62
N ASN A 525 -4.74 -3.17 -23.46
CA ASN A 525 -3.51 -2.43 -23.25
C ASN A 525 -2.28 -3.32 -23.43
N ILE A 526 -2.31 -4.52 -22.84
CA ILE A 526 -1.20 -5.49 -22.95
C ILE A 526 -1.04 -5.93 -24.42
N ILE A 527 -2.12 -6.31 -25.10
CA ILE A 527 -2.08 -6.77 -26.50
C ILE A 527 -1.56 -5.67 -27.41
N ILE A 528 -2.18 -4.48 -27.36
CA ILE A 528 -1.82 -3.34 -28.20
C ILE A 528 -0.36 -3.00 -27.98
N SER A 529 0.05 -2.83 -26.74
CA SER A 529 1.43 -2.47 -26.43
C SER A 529 2.40 -3.56 -26.94
N LEU A 530 2.04 -4.85 -26.90
CA LEU A 530 2.95 -5.94 -27.36
C LEU A 530 3.01 -6.00 -28.89
N SER A 531 2.00 -5.49 -29.58
CA SER A 531 1.92 -5.48 -31.03
C SER A 531 2.61 -4.30 -31.72
N ILE A 532 3.09 -3.29 -30.97
CA ILE A 532 3.75 -2.11 -31.55
C ILE A 532 5.13 -2.50 -32.11
N VAL A 533 5.41 -2.07 -33.36
CA VAL A 533 6.70 -2.22 -34.03
C VAL A 533 7.57 -1.00 -33.69
N ASN A 534 8.57 -1.18 -32.80
CA ASN A 534 9.51 -0.11 -32.48
C ASN A 534 10.39 0.22 -33.69
N SER A 535 10.44 1.50 -34.03
CA SER A 535 11.18 2.09 -35.15
C SER A 535 12.66 1.65 -35.24
N GLY A 536 12.94 0.63 -36.05
CA GLY A 536 14.29 0.19 -36.44
C GLY A 536 14.81 -1.09 -35.76
N THR A 537 14.17 -1.55 -34.69
CA THR A 537 14.44 -2.86 -34.08
C THR A 537 13.10 -3.47 -33.67
N THR A 538 12.77 -4.65 -34.19
CA THR A 538 11.59 -5.45 -33.80
C THR A 538 11.57 -5.87 -32.32
N GLU A 539 12.57 -5.46 -31.54
CA GLU A 539 12.89 -6.01 -30.24
C GLU A 539 12.49 -5.01 -29.14
N LEU A 540 11.66 -5.45 -28.20
CA LEU A 540 11.83 -5.03 -26.81
C LEU A 540 13.32 -5.18 -26.49
N ARG A 541 14.04 -4.08 -26.23
CA ARG A 541 15.44 -4.19 -25.81
C ARG A 541 15.45 -5.05 -24.55
N VAL A 542 15.87 -6.31 -24.71
CA VAL A 542 15.90 -7.33 -23.65
C VAL A 542 16.70 -6.85 -22.43
N THR A 543 17.56 -5.86 -22.65
CA THR A 543 18.39 -5.19 -21.65
C THR A 543 17.64 -4.16 -20.79
N LEU A 544 16.53 -3.56 -21.25
CA LEU A 544 15.80 -2.47 -20.58
C LEU A 544 14.48 -2.97 -19.96
N ILE A 545 14.58 -3.64 -18.81
CA ILE A 545 13.41 -4.06 -18.03
C ILE A 545 12.56 -2.86 -17.56
N GLU A 546 13.19 -1.69 -17.47
CA GLU A 546 12.60 -0.43 -17.02
C GLU A 546 11.50 0.01 -17.98
N ASP A 547 11.81 0.02 -19.29
CA ASP A 547 10.85 0.32 -20.37
C ASP A 547 9.69 -0.67 -20.37
N PHE A 548 10.00 -1.96 -20.18
CA PHE A 548 8.96 -2.98 -20.06
C PHE A 548 8.04 -2.69 -18.87
N VAL A 549 8.58 -2.40 -17.70
CA VAL A 549 7.76 -2.13 -16.52
C VAL A 549 6.94 -0.86 -16.75
N ARG A 550 7.56 0.25 -17.19
CA ARG A 550 6.89 1.54 -17.45
C ARG A 550 5.61 1.41 -18.27
N HIS A 551 5.67 0.77 -19.44
CA HIS A 551 4.52 0.71 -20.34
C HIS A 551 3.51 -0.41 -20.02
N ARG A 552 3.88 -1.40 -19.19
CA ARG A 552 3.04 -2.61 -18.98
C ARG A 552 2.38 -2.66 -17.61
N VAL A 553 2.79 -1.80 -16.69
CA VAL A 553 2.22 -1.72 -15.34
C VAL A 553 1.01 -0.80 -15.22
N TYR A 554 0.64 -0.05 -16.26
CA TYR A 554 -0.56 0.79 -16.23
C TYR A 554 -1.84 0.07 -15.79
N PRO A 555 -2.12 -1.20 -16.15
CA PRO A 555 -3.30 -1.90 -15.68
C PRO A 555 -3.36 -2.19 -14.16
N ILE A 556 -2.30 -1.91 -13.39
CA ILE A 556 -2.23 -2.29 -11.96
C ILE A 556 -3.41 -1.83 -11.12
N PRO A 557 -3.92 -0.58 -11.22
CA PRO A 557 -5.09 -0.17 -10.45
C PRO A 557 -6.31 -1.05 -10.73
N ILE A 558 -6.49 -1.47 -11.98
CA ILE A 558 -7.56 -2.40 -12.39
C ILE A 558 -7.31 -3.79 -11.79
N VAL A 559 -6.08 -4.31 -11.95
CA VAL A 559 -5.69 -5.64 -11.45
C VAL A 559 -5.86 -5.72 -9.94
N ALA A 560 -5.30 -4.78 -9.19
CA ALA A 560 -5.37 -4.72 -7.73
C ALA A 560 -6.83 -4.62 -7.25
N ALA A 561 -7.64 -3.77 -7.88
CA ALA A 561 -9.01 -3.55 -7.45
C ALA A 561 -9.93 -4.75 -7.74
N LEU A 562 -9.77 -5.40 -8.90
CA LEU A 562 -10.50 -6.64 -9.21
C LEU A 562 -10.00 -7.82 -8.37
N ALA A 563 -8.69 -7.95 -8.15
CA ALA A 563 -8.14 -8.97 -7.25
C ALA A 563 -8.70 -8.81 -5.82
N ALA A 564 -8.93 -7.59 -5.33
CA ALA A 564 -9.56 -7.36 -4.03
C ALA A 564 -11.00 -7.87 -3.96
N VAL A 565 -11.75 -7.74 -5.06
CA VAL A 565 -13.08 -8.35 -5.20
C VAL A 565 -12.95 -9.88 -5.25
N GLY A 566 -11.96 -10.41 -5.98
CA GLY A 566 -11.65 -11.83 -6.06
C GLY A 566 -11.39 -12.45 -4.69
N VAL A 567 -10.50 -11.85 -3.88
CA VAL A 567 -10.23 -12.28 -2.50
C VAL A 567 -11.50 -12.23 -1.66
N THR A 568 -12.31 -11.18 -1.82
CA THR A 568 -13.58 -11.04 -1.12
C THR A 568 -14.56 -12.17 -1.47
N ALA A 569 -14.63 -12.54 -2.75
CA ALA A 569 -15.47 -13.61 -3.27
C ALA A 569 -14.97 -14.98 -2.80
N PHE A 570 -13.66 -15.23 -2.88
CA PHE A 570 -13.02 -16.47 -2.45
C PHE A 570 -13.24 -16.76 -0.96
N ILE A 571 -13.14 -15.74 -0.11
CA ILE A 571 -13.34 -15.88 1.35
C ILE A 571 -14.84 -16.02 1.71
N ALA A 572 -15.77 -15.62 0.85
CA ALA A 572 -17.21 -15.61 1.17
C ALA A 572 -17.80 -16.99 1.53
N PRO A 573 -17.63 -18.06 0.73
CA PRO A 573 -18.16 -19.39 1.05
C PRO A 573 -17.49 -20.03 2.27
N VAL A 574 -16.19 -19.79 2.46
CA VAL A 574 -15.39 -20.33 3.57
C VAL A 574 -15.91 -19.89 4.94
N ARG A 575 -16.62 -18.77 5.02
CA ARG A 575 -17.21 -18.27 6.27
C ARG A 575 -18.16 -19.23 6.98
N ARG A 576 -18.65 -20.27 6.31
CA ARG A 576 -19.53 -21.28 6.92
C ARG A 576 -18.77 -22.24 7.85
N SER A 577 -17.48 -22.48 7.60
CA SER A 577 -16.62 -23.31 8.45
C SER A 577 -15.73 -22.44 9.33
N VAL A 578 -15.82 -22.60 10.65
CA VAL A 578 -15.01 -21.83 11.61
C VAL A 578 -13.53 -22.16 11.44
N THR A 579 -13.19 -23.45 11.30
CA THR A 579 -11.82 -23.94 11.17
C THR A 579 -11.19 -23.49 9.86
N LEU A 580 -11.86 -23.71 8.73
CA LEU A 580 -11.34 -23.31 7.41
C LEU A 580 -11.19 -21.79 7.32
N ARG A 581 -12.11 -21.03 7.93
CA ARG A 581 -12.00 -19.57 8.03
C ARG A 581 -10.78 -19.14 8.82
N ALA A 582 -10.48 -19.77 9.95
CA ALA A 582 -9.30 -19.44 10.74
C ALA A 582 -8.03 -19.72 9.95
N ILE A 583 -7.94 -20.90 9.32
CA ILE A 583 -6.78 -21.30 8.48
C ILE A 583 -6.57 -20.31 7.33
N LEU A 584 -7.58 -20.03 6.50
CA LEU A 584 -7.42 -19.14 5.36
C LEU A 584 -7.14 -17.69 5.77
N LEU A 585 -7.67 -17.24 6.92
CA LEU A 585 -7.39 -15.90 7.41
C LEU A 585 -5.95 -15.80 7.92
N SER A 586 -5.44 -16.83 8.61
CA SER A 586 -4.03 -16.92 9.02
C SER A 586 -3.09 -16.97 7.82
N ILE A 587 -3.37 -17.81 6.83
CA ILE A 587 -2.59 -17.88 5.58
C ILE A 587 -2.63 -16.53 4.88
N GLY A 588 -3.82 -15.94 4.70
CA GLY A 588 -3.96 -14.65 4.01
C GLY A 588 -3.22 -13.51 4.69
N VAL A 589 -3.24 -13.45 6.04
CA VAL A 589 -2.47 -12.44 6.78
C VAL A 589 -0.97 -12.71 6.71
N ALA A 590 -0.54 -13.96 6.86
CA ALA A 590 0.86 -14.32 6.72
C ALA A 590 1.40 -13.99 5.32
N SER A 591 0.65 -14.32 4.26
CA SER A 591 1.01 -13.95 2.89
C SER A 591 1.04 -12.43 2.69
N ALA A 592 0.08 -11.68 3.24
CA ALA A 592 0.07 -10.23 3.14
C ALA A 592 1.26 -9.60 3.86
N VAL A 593 1.61 -10.07 5.06
CA VAL A 593 2.79 -9.62 5.82
C VAL A 593 4.06 -9.99 5.07
N TYR A 594 4.18 -11.23 4.58
CA TYR A 594 5.34 -11.70 3.83
C TYR A 594 5.59 -10.86 2.57
N LEU A 595 4.56 -10.67 1.74
CA LEU A 595 4.66 -9.87 0.52
C LEU A 595 4.97 -8.40 0.85
N THR A 596 4.30 -7.83 1.85
CA THR A 596 4.52 -6.43 2.25
C THR A 596 5.94 -6.22 2.79
N ALA A 597 6.36 -7.01 3.78
CA ALA A 597 7.68 -6.89 4.38
C ALA A 597 8.79 -7.18 3.38
N GLY A 598 8.59 -8.18 2.51
CA GLY A 598 9.52 -8.49 1.44
C GLY A 598 9.68 -7.35 0.44
N SER A 599 8.58 -6.83 -0.09
CA SER A 599 8.61 -5.68 -1.01
C SER A 599 9.25 -4.45 -0.39
N LEU A 600 8.88 -4.11 0.85
CA LEU A 600 9.47 -2.99 1.59
C LEU A 600 10.97 -3.20 1.87
N TYR A 601 11.40 -4.44 2.11
CA TYR A 601 12.82 -4.73 2.32
C TYR A 601 13.64 -4.58 1.04
N VAL A 602 13.16 -5.10 -0.08
CA VAL A 602 13.81 -4.91 -1.39
C VAL A 602 13.90 -3.42 -1.71
N LEU A 603 12.81 -2.68 -1.48
CA LEU A 603 12.82 -1.24 -1.63
C LEU A 603 13.78 -0.54 -0.68
N GLY A 604 14.00 -1.03 0.54
CA GLY A 604 14.92 -0.37 1.47
C GLY A 604 16.40 -0.59 1.15
N LYS A 605 16.73 -1.57 0.30
CA LYS A 605 18.09 -1.88 -0.16
C LYS A 605 18.09 -2.20 -1.66
N PRO A 606 17.77 -1.23 -2.53
CA PRO A 606 17.55 -1.50 -3.95
C PRO A 606 18.84 -1.88 -4.69
N GLU A 607 20.03 -1.57 -4.13
CA GLU A 607 21.33 -1.98 -4.68
C GLU A 607 21.94 -3.24 -4.06
N GLY A 608 21.74 -3.45 -2.75
CA GLY A 608 22.57 -4.33 -1.92
C GLY A 608 22.49 -5.82 -2.25
N PHE A 609 21.58 -6.24 -3.13
CA PHE A 609 21.43 -7.64 -3.57
C PHE A 609 22.24 -7.99 -4.82
N HIS A 610 22.87 -7.00 -5.47
CA HIS A 610 23.16 -7.07 -6.89
C HIS A 610 24.63 -6.80 -7.27
N HIS A 611 25.57 -6.80 -6.30
CA HIS A 611 27.00 -6.61 -6.57
C HIS A 611 27.72 -7.83 -7.20
N THR A 612 27.01 -8.90 -7.57
CA THR A 612 27.58 -9.89 -8.51
C THR A 612 27.55 -9.31 -9.93
N PRO A 613 28.61 -9.46 -10.75
CA PRO A 613 28.75 -8.80 -12.06
C PRO A 613 27.67 -9.12 -13.13
N ARG A 614 26.58 -9.81 -12.77
CA ARG A 614 25.52 -10.31 -13.68
C ARG A 614 24.10 -10.20 -13.10
N VAL A 615 23.89 -9.59 -11.93
CA VAL A 615 22.54 -9.46 -11.35
C VAL A 615 22.25 -7.98 -11.18
N ALA A 616 21.22 -7.47 -11.86
CA ALA A 616 20.96 -6.04 -12.02
C ALA A 616 20.51 -5.36 -10.72
N SER A 617 21.13 -4.23 -10.37
CA SER A 617 20.60 -3.26 -9.42
C SER A 617 19.14 -2.94 -9.75
N LEU A 618 18.30 -2.76 -8.73
CA LEU A 618 16.94 -2.27 -8.95
C LEU A 618 16.95 -0.79 -9.32
N LEU A 619 17.94 -0.03 -8.84
CA LEU A 619 18.18 1.34 -9.29
C LEU A 619 18.89 1.31 -10.66
N PRO A 620 18.31 1.98 -11.69
CA PRO A 620 18.99 2.30 -12.94
C PRO A 620 20.28 3.10 -12.70
N SER A 621 21.10 3.28 -13.73
CA SER A 621 22.32 4.10 -13.67
C SER A 621 22.08 5.60 -13.42
N ASP A 622 20.83 6.05 -13.39
CA ASP A 622 20.45 7.45 -13.12
C ASP A 622 20.56 7.78 -11.63
N VAL A 623 20.74 9.07 -11.31
CA VAL A 623 20.75 9.54 -9.92
C VAL A 623 19.36 9.36 -9.30
N HIS A 624 19.28 8.79 -8.10
CA HIS A 624 18.02 8.62 -7.38
C HIS A 624 18.12 9.32 -6.04
N VAL A 625 17.17 10.19 -5.70
CA VAL A 625 17.20 10.95 -4.45
C VAL A 625 15.92 10.77 -3.66
N HIS A 626 15.99 11.08 -2.36
CA HIS A 626 14.79 11.21 -1.52
C HIS A 626 14.15 12.59 -1.76
N ALA A 627 12.82 12.66 -1.70
CA ALA A 627 12.12 13.93 -1.95
C ALA A 627 12.55 15.08 -1.03
N PRO A 628 12.83 14.90 0.28
CA PRO A 628 13.33 16.00 1.10
C PRO A 628 14.61 16.64 0.56
N GLU A 629 15.52 15.85 -0.03
CA GLU A 629 16.76 16.40 -0.61
C GLU A 629 16.48 17.24 -1.85
N LEU A 630 15.48 16.88 -2.65
CA LEU A 630 14.99 17.70 -3.77
C LEU A 630 14.50 19.06 -3.26
N TRP A 631 13.61 19.06 -2.26
CA TRP A 631 12.96 20.28 -1.78
C TRP A 631 13.87 21.19 -0.96
N LEU A 632 14.83 20.62 -0.22
CA LEU A 632 15.80 21.38 0.57
C LEU A 632 16.95 21.93 -0.28
N ASN A 633 17.26 21.28 -1.41
CA ASN A 633 18.31 21.68 -2.34
C ASN A 633 17.74 21.92 -3.75
N PRO A 634 16.84 22.91 -3.92
CA PRO A 634 16.11 23.09 -5.17
C PRO A 634 17.06 23.51 -6.30
N PHE A 635 17.07 22.74 -7.39
CA PHE A 635 17.74 23.11 -8.63
C PHE A 635 16.81 23.99 -9.49
N LYS A 636 17.32 25.12 -9.99
CA LYS A 636 16.57 25.96 -10.94
C LYS A 636 16.66 25.34 -12.32
N LEU A 637 15.51 25.10 -12.95
CA LEU A 637 15.47 24.60 -14.32
C LEU A 637 15.97 25.67 -15.29
N PRO A 638 16.61 25.29 -16.41
CA PRO A 638 16.92 26.22 -17.48
C PRO A 638 15.62 26.76 -18.09
N ALA A 639 15.62 28.04 -18.46
CA ALA A 639 14.49 28.69 -19.12
C ALA A 639 14.68 28.69 -20.65
N GLY A 640 13.59 28.54 -21.40
CA GLY A 640 13.55 28.62 -22.86
C GLY A 640 13.98 27.34 -23.59
N ASP A 641 14.37 27.46 -24.86
CA ASP A 641 14.76 26.35 -25.75
C ASP A 641 16.14 25.75 -25.41
N GLY A 642 16.59 25.87 -24.15
CA GLY A 642 17.91 25.45 -23.71
C GLY A 642 18.18 23.97 -24.03
N ASP A 643 19.44 23.63 -24.27
CA ASP A 643 19.88 22.25 -24.47
C ASP A 643 19.72 21.45 -23.16
N PHE A 644 18.54 20.88 -22.94
CA PHE A 644 18.24 20.07 -21.75
C PHE A 644 19.18 18.86 -21.61
N MET A 645 19.72 18.35 -22.73
CA MET A 645 20.75 17.31 -22.70
C MET A 645 22.08 17.86 -22.16
N GLY A 646 22.45 19.08 -22.57
CA GLY A 646 23.57 19.82 -22.00
C GLY A 646 23.43 20.12 -20.50
N TYR A 647 22.21 20.32 -19.99
CA TYR A 647 21.93 20.53 -18.56
C TYR A 647 21.87 19.25 -17.73
N ARG A 648 21.71 18.08 -18.35
CA ARG A 648 21.62 16.79 -17.63
C ARG A 648 22.83 16.57 -16.73
N SER A 649 24.04 16.80 -17.25
CA SER A 649 25.28 16.65 -16.47
C SER A 649 25.29 17.56 -15.25
N THR A 650 24.88 18.82 -15.42
CA THR A 650 24.82 19.80 -14.33
C THR A 650 23.78 19.43 -13.28
N LEU A 651 22.60 18.97 -13.69
CA LEU A 651 21.56 18.47 -12.79
C LEU A 651 22.05 17.24 -12.01
N PHE A 652 22.72 16.31 -12.70
CA PHE A 652 23.24 15.10 -12.09
C PHE A 652 24.35 15.44 -11.10
N ASP A 653 25.28 16.31 -11.47
CA ASP A 653 26.36 16.76 -10.59
C ASP A 653 25.83 17.49 -9.36
N TRP A 654 24.75 18.28 -9.51
CA TRP A 654 24.07 18.95 -8.40
C TRP A 654 23.48 17.96 -7.40
N TYR A 655 22.82 16.90 -7.89
CA TYR A 655 22.14 15.93 -7.03
C TYR A 655 22.99 14.70 -6.64
N ARG A 656 24.16 14.50 -7.27
CA ARG A 656 25.07 13.38 -6.99
C ARG A 656 25.47 13.24 -5.51
N PRO A 657 25.69 14.32 -4.73
CA PRO A 657 25.97 14.19 -3.30
C PRO A 657 24.82 13.58 -2.48
N PHE A 658 23.60 13.60 -3.01
CA PHE A 658 22.39 13.07 -2.38
C PHE A 658 21.92 11.76 -2.99
N ASP A 659 22.69 11.19 -3.91
CA ASP A 659 22.34 9.96 -4.58
C ASP A 659 22.18 8.84 -3.57
N THR A 660 21.05 8.14 -3.67
CA THR A 660 20.66 7.05 -2.78
C THR A 660 21.37 5.75 -3.15
N HIS A 661 22.03 5.73 -4.31
CA HIS A 661 23.03 4.74 -4.62
C HIS A 661 24.04 4.63 -3.46
N SER A 662 24.35 3.42 -3.02
CA SER A 662 25.15 3.01 -1.88
C SER A 662 24.60 3.30 -0.47
N THR A 663 23.40 3.86 -0.34
CA THR A 663 22.82 4.22 0.97
C THR A 663 21.72 3.27 1.42
N THR A 664 21.57 3.10 2.75
CA THR A 664 20.49 2.33 3.38
C THR A 664 19.33 3.20 3.87
N THR A 665 19.38 4.50 3.60
CA THR A 665 18.39 5.51 4.06
C THR A 665 16.96 5.19 3.63
N GLY A 666 16.79 4.50 2.48
CA GLY A 666 15.52 3.96 2.04
C GLY A 666 14.81 3.07 3.07
N MET A 667 15.56 2.31 3.88
CA MET A 667 15.00 1.46 4.95
C MET A 667 14.12 2.25 5.94
N ALA A 668 14.41 3.54 6.16
CA ALA A 668 13.61 4.39 7.03
C ALA A 668 12.19 4.57 6.51
N TYR A 669 12.06 4.98 5.24
CA TYR A 669 10.78 5.15 4.57
C TYR A 669 9.99 3.85 4.49
N GLN A 670 10.68 2.75 4.21
CA GLN A 670 10.03 1.44 4.09
C GLN A 670 9.58 0.88 5.44
N THR A 671 10.37 1.08 6.51
CA THR A 671 9.99 0.72 7.89
C THR A 671 8.78 1.52 8.35
N LEU A 672 8.77 2.82 8.06
CA LEU A 672 7.65 3.69 8.40
C LEU A 672 6.39 3.29 7.60
N THR A 673 6.54 3.02 6.30
CA THR A 673 5.45 2.53 5.44
C THR A 673 4.86 1.23 5.99
N GLY A 674 5.71 0.27 6.36
CA GLY A 674 5.27 -1.01 6.94
C GLY A 674 4.52 -0.81 8.27
N THR A 675 5.00 0.08 9.12
CA THR A 675 4.37 0.42 10.40
C THR A 675 2.99 1.05 10.21
N VAL A 676 2.89 2.02 9.30
CA VAL A 676 1.62 2.69 8.95
C VAL A 676 0.64 1.70 8.31
N ALA A 677 1.11 0.82 7.42
CA ALA A 677 0.31 -0.25 6.82
C ALA A 677 -0.21 -1.24 7.87
N ALA A 678 0.63 -1.67 8.82
CA ALA A 678 0.25 -2.55 9.93
C ALA A 678 -0.85 -1.90 10.78
N PHE A 679 -0.68 -0.63 11.13
CA PHE A 679 -1.67 0.14 11.89
C PHE A 679 -3.01 0.22 11.17
N GLY A 680 -3.01 0.61 9.88
CA GLY A 680 -4.23 0.67 9.07
C GLY A 680 -4.94 -0.67 8.94
N PHE A 681 -4.18 -1.74 8.72
CA PHE A 681 -4.73 -3.08 8.61
C PHE A 681 -5.40 -3.53 9.92
N ALA A 682 -4.74 -3.32 11.05
CA ALA A 682 -5.30 -3.65 12.36
C ALA A 682 -6.55 -2.82 12.70
N LEU A 683 -6.58 -1.53 12.35
CA LEU A 683 -7.79 -0.70 12.48
C LEU A 683 -8.97 -1.26 11.65
N ILE A 684 -8.71 -1.69 10.42
CA ILE A 684 -9.74 -2.25 9.55
C ILE A 684 -10.26 -3.58 10.08
N LEU A 685 -9.37 -4.44 10.60
CA LEU A 685 -9.75 -5.72 11.19
C LEU A 685 -10.57 -5.54 12.47
N THR A 686 -10.22 -4.57 13.31
CA THR A 686 -10.90 -4.35 14.60
C THR A 686 -12.24 -3.63 14.45
N ALA A 687 -12.39 -2.77 13.44
CA ALA A 687 -13.66 -2.14 13.12
C ALA A 687 -14.64 -3.06 12.37
N ALA A 688 -14.21 -4.26 11.95
CA ALA A 688 -15.06 -5.21 11.25
C ALA A 688 -16.30 -5.54 12.11
N PRO A 689 -17.52 -5.50 11.53
CA PRO A 689 -18.71 -5.79 12.30
C PRO A 689 -18.66 -7.23 12.80
N ASN A 690 -18.64 -7.40 14.12
CA ASN A 690 -19.13 -8.62 14.76
C ASN A 690 -20.59 -8.76 14.35
N ARG A 691 -20.84 -9.48 13.24
CA ARG A 691 -22.16 -9.97 12.86
C ARG A 691 -22.59 -11.07 13.83
N ARG A 692 -22.57 -10.78 15.13
CA ARG A 692 -23.69 -11.19 15.94
C ARG A 692 -24.72 -10.13 15.62
N SER A 693 -25.60 -10.42 14.66
CA SER A 693 -26.94 -9.86 14.75
C SER A 693 -27.29 -10.06 16.22
N PRO A 694 -27.55 -9.00 17.01
CA PRO A 694 -28.16 -9.22 18.32
C PRO A 694 -29.29 -10.17 18.01
N ALA A 695 -29.25 -11.38 18.57
CA ALA A 695 -30.27 -12.39 18.33
C ALA A 695 -31.56 -11.60 18.41
N ARG A 696 -32.26 -11.44 17.26
CA ARG A 696 -33.41 -10.53 17.14
C ARG A 696 -34.15 -10.75 18.45
N PRO A 697 -34.26 -9.75 19.35
CA PRO A 697 -34.80 -10.00 20.69
C PRO A 697 -36.03 -10.85 20.45
N ARG A 698 -36.01 -12.08 20.97
CA ARG A 698 -37.04 -13.11 20.68
C ARG A 698 -38.36 -12.35 20.72
N GLY A 699 -39.01 -12.28 19.55
CA GLY A 699 -39.72 -11.11 19.05
C GLY A 699 -40.34 -10.21 20.12
N ASP A 700 -40.19 -8.89 19.96
CA ASP A 700 -41.14 -7.94 20.57
C ASP A 700 -42.55 -8.54 20.43
N PRO A 701 -43.16 -9.00 21.54
CA PRO A 701 -44.38 -9.79 21.47
C PRO A 701 -45.49 -9.00 20.76
N LYS A 702 -45.44 -7.67 20.80
CA LYS A 702 -46.34 -6.77 20.07
C LYS A 702 -46.23 -6.89 18.56
N ARG A 703 -45.06 -7.14 17.98
CA ARG A 703 -44.91 -7.37 16.52
C ARG A 703 -45.44 -8.75 16.10
N ARG A 704 -45.34 -9.77 16.96
CA ARG A 704 -45.96 -11.09 16.72
C ARG A 704 -47.49 -10.97 16.79
N TRP A 705 -47.99 -10.23 17.78
CA TRP A 705 -49.41 -9.94 17.96
C TRP A 705 -50.00 -9.14 16.79
N ARG A 706 -49.32 -8.08 16.32
CA ARG A 706 -49.76 -7.30 15.13
C ARG A 706 -49.76 -8.10 13.83
N ARG A 707 -48.87 -9.10 13.68
CA ARG A 707 -48.91 -10.02 12.52
C ARG A 707 -50.05 -11.01 12.62
N MET A 708 -50.33 -11.53 13.81
CA MET A 708 -51.50 -12.40 14.04
C MET A 708 -52.80 -11.62 13.79
N HIS A 709 -52.93 -10.40 14.30
CA HIS A 709 -54.12 -9.58 14.08
C HIS A 709 -54.33 -9.16 12.62
N ARG A 710 -53.27 -8.83 11.88
CA ARG A 710 -53.40 -8.54 10.44
C ARG A 710 -53.71 -9.79 9.61
N GLY A 711 -53.29 -10.97 10.07
CA GLY A 711 -53.71 -12.25 9.48
C GLY A 711 -55.19 -12.52 9.73
N ALA A 712 -55.66 -12.34 10.98
CA ALA A 712 -57.06 -12.51 11.37
C ALA A 712 -57.99 -11.52 10.65
N LEU A 713 -57.60 -10.24 10.54
CA LEU A 713 -58.38 -9.22 9.83
C LEU A 713 -58.48 -9.47 8.32
N ARG A 714 -57.48 -10.13 7.71
CA ARG A 714 -57.55 -10.54 6.30
C ARG A 714 -58.39 -11.79 6.05
N MET A 715 -58.54 -12.65 7.06
CA MET A 715 -59.48 -13.78 7.01
C MET A 715 -60.93 -13.33 7.20
N TRP A 716 -61.17 -12.22 7.89
CA TRP A 716 -62.51 -11.68 8.12
C TRP A 716 -63.02 -10.71 7.05
N SER A 717 -62.16 -10.19 6.17
CA SER A 717 -62.57 -9.30 5.08
C SER A 717 -62.76 -10.04 3.74
N GLY A 718 -62.92 -11.36 3.78
CA GLY A 718 -63.14 -12.23 2.63
C GLY A 718 -64.51 -12.89 2.70
N THR A 719 -65.57 -12.07 2.74
CA THR A 719 -66.97 -12.43 2.46
C THR A 719 -67.61 -11.24 1.78
#